data_AF-A0A934FYX0-F1
#
_entry.id   AF-A0A934FYX0-F1
#
_cell.length_a   1.000
_cell.length_b   1.000
_cell.length_c   1.000
_cell.angle_alpha   90.00
_cell.angle_beta   90.00
_cell.angle_gamma   90.00
#
_symmetry.space_group_name_H-M   'P 1'
#
loop_
_entity.id
_entity.type
_entity.pdbx_description
1 polymer ?
#
loop_
_entity_poly.entity_id
_entity_poly.type
_entity_poly.pdbx_seq_one_letter_code
_entity_poly.pdbx_strand_id
1 'polypeptide(L)'
;MTRAKLLDAALRYAELGYPVFPCVPCGKVPITPHGFKDASTDAAQIEAWWTEHPDANIGISTAGLLVIDVDGVANPWPGDPDRAQDLARGPMSLTPNGGRHYIFKQPAGKTWKNTTGVIAPKVDTRADGGYFVASPSIVDGKTYRWAETMELDIPPDELSQPPDWLVSLLDDPAGNAASSLYSNVIPSGQRNATLARLAGAMRRVGMSRDEILASLKLANKDRCKPPLSAREVGRIADSIARYEPDSVAVAVVEDHYAQDFGGAVSVDEPRHTTEDPGPVPDELLRVPGFVSEVMDHCLATAPYPNTVMAFCGALALQAILAGRKVRDPGDNRTNLYLLGLAHSSAGKDRPRKLNTEILHAVGLSNCVGGRFASGEGVQDALFLEPCMLFQTDEIDGMLQSINKSKEARHEAIMGTLLTMYSSANSVFPMRRKAGKEPPGAIDQPCLVVFGTAIPNHYYESLSERMLTNGFFARTIVLECGIRSPGQEPGIQPLPERVLETARWWADFQPGTGNLENWHPAPKIVPHTDDAKAILVETRLEAEAEYTKAEGISDAVGTTVWGRVSEHVRKLALVYAVSENFERPEISKAAVDWARCFVLHQTRRMLFQAEAHVAENPFHAECMKLMRKLRESPAQTLPHGVLLKRMKTDARTFHELITTLEQRGDIKVQTRSTAGRPTRSYQLGG
;
A
#
# COMPACT_ATOMS: atom_id res chain seq x y z
N MET A 1 -8.62 33.96 22.97
CA MET A 1 -7.85 33.32 24.06
C MET A 1 -7.93 34.24 25.26
N THR A 2 -8.13 33.72 26.46
CA THR A 2 -8.23 34.54 27.68
C THR A 2 -6.82 34.85 28.20
N ARG A 3 -6.61 36.09 28.67
CA ARG A 3 -5.41 36.62 29.37
C ARG A 3 -4.72 35.61 30.31
N ALA A 4 -5.50 34.78 31.01
CA ALA A 4 -4.99 33.73 31.90
C ALA A 4 -4.06 32.73 31.19
N LYS A 5 -4.37 32.32 29.95
CA LYS A 5 -3.67 31.21 29.30
C LYS A 5 -2.19 31.48 28.94
N LEU A 6 -1.80 32.72 28.66
CA LEU A 6 -0.41 33.06 28.31
C LEU A 6 0.46 33.20 29.57
N LEU A 7 -0.07 33.88 30.60
CA LEU A 7 0.61 33.97 31.90
C LEU A 7 0.76 32.60 32.56
N ASP A 8 -0.31 31.79 32.61
CA ASP A 8 -0.27 30.45 33.21
C ASP A 8 0.78 29.56 32.52
N ALA A 9 0.89 29.66 31.19
CA ALA A 9 1.91 28.93 30.44
C ALA A 9 3.32 29.46 30.70
N ALA A 10 3.51 30.79 30.76
CA ALA A 10 4.81 31.40 31.07
C ALA A 10 5.30 30.99 32.47
N LEU A 11 4.41 31.01 33.47
CA LEU A 11 4.70 30.54 34.83
C LEU A 11 5.03 29.06 34.84
N ARG A 12 4.28 28.21 34.11
CA ARG A 12 4.59 26.78 34.01
C ARG A 12 5.98 26.51 33.43
N TYR A 13 6.39 27.24 32.39
CA TYR A 13 7.76 27.09 31.86
C TYR A 13 8.81 27.53 32.88
N ALA A 14 8.56 28.63 33.61
CA ALA A 14 9.45 29.10 34.66
C ALA A 14 9.57 28.12 35.83
N GLU A 15 8.46 27.48 36.24
CA GLU A 15 8.44 26.42 37.26
C GLU A 15 9.27 25.20 36.85
N LEU A 16 9.26 24.86 35.56
CA LEU A 16 10.13 23.82 34.99
C LEU A 16 11.61 24.25 34.88
N GLY A 17 11.92 25.52 35.16
CA GLY A 17 13.28 26.07 35.13
C GLY A 17 13.69 26.71 33.81
N TYR A 18 12.75 26.96 32.88
CA TYR A 18 13.03 27.69 31.65
C TYR A 18 12.91 29.21 31.87
N PRO A 19 13.97 30.01 31.67
CA PRO A 19 13.86 31.46 31.78
C PRO A 19 13.01 32.03 30.65
N VAL A 20 11.91 32.71 30.99
CA VAL A 20 10.93 33.28 30.07
C VAL A 20 11.00 34.81 30.03
N PHE A 21 10.49 35.42 28.96
CA PHE A 21 10.31 36.87 28.85
C PHE A 21 9.15 37.20 27.89
N PRO A 22 8.53 38.39 28.01
CA PRO A 22 7.44 38.81 27.13
C PRO A 22 7.93 39.27 25.75
N CYS A 23 7.24 38.83 24.70
CA CYS A 23 7.39 39.26 23.32
C CYS A 23 6.18 40.07 22.86
N VAL A 24 6.38 40.95 21.87
CA VAL A 24 5.31 41.78 21.29
C VAL A 24 4.12 40.89 20.86
N PRO A 25 2.88 41.29 21.17
CA PRO A 25 1.69 40.56 20.73
C PRO A 25 1.71 40.34 19.22
N CYS A 26 1.29 39.15 18.76
CA CYS A 26 1.29 38.76 17.35
C CYS A 26 2.68 38.74 16.66
N GLY A 27 3.78 38.92 17.39
CA GLY A 27 5.14 38.92 16.84
C GLY A 27 6.14 38.16 17.69
N LYS A 28 7.42 38.30 17.36
CA LYS A 28 8.53 37.52 17.98
C LYS A 28 9.54 38.38 18.73
N VAL A 29 9.40 39.70 18.72
CA VAL A 29 10.40 40.63 19.27
C VAL A 29 10.20 40.79 20.79
N PRO A 30 11.26 40.68 21.63
CA PRO A 30 11.15 40.93 23.07
C PRO A 30 10.65 42.36 23.38
N ILE A 31 9.84 42.51 24.43
CA ILE A 31 9.37 43.82 24.93
C ILE A 31 10.35 44.41 25.96
N THR A 32 11.12 43.56 26.62
CA THR A 32 12.01 43.90 27.73
C THR A 32 13.17 44.84 27.30
N PRO A 33 13.63 45.75 28.19
CA PRO A 33 14.66 46.74 27.85
C PRO A 33 15.98 46.18 27.32
N HIS A 34 16.44 45.03 27.83
CA HIS A 34 17.65 44.36 27.36
C HIS A 34 17.36 43.17 26.44
N GLY A 35 16.15 43.11 25.89
CA GLY A 35 15.67 42.03 25.05
C GLY A 35 15.60 40.70 25.80
N PHE A 36 15.83 39.60 25.11
CA PHE A 36 15.76 38.24 25.69
C PHE A 36 16.74 37.99 26.85
N LYS A 37 17.70 38.88 27.10
CA LYS A 37 18.64 38.79 28.21
C LYS A 37 18.00 39.05 29.58
N ASP A 38 16.84 39.71 29.59
CA ASP A 38 16.07 39.91 30.82
C ASP A 38 15.25 38.66 31.20
N ALA A 39 15.39 37.53 30.50
CA ALA A 39 14.64 36.32 30.79
C ALA A 39 14.80 35.86 32.24
N SER A 40 13.67 35.50 32.87
CA SER A 40 13.60 35.19 34.30
C SER A 40 12.80 33.92 34.56
N THR A 41 13.12 33.23 35.66
CA THR A 41 12.28 32.17 36.26
C THR A 41 11.56 32.66 37.52
N ASP A 42 11.74 33.92 37.92
CA ASP A 42 11.06 34.51 39.07
C ASP A 42 9.60 34.80 38.74
N ALA A 43 8.69 34.08 39.39
CA ALA A 43 7.25 34.21 39.21
C ALA A 43 6.75 35.64 39.41
N ALA A 44 7.28 36.38 40.40
CA ALA A 44 6.84 37.75 40.66
C ALA A 44 7.16 38.70 39.50
N GLN A 45 8.34 38.53 38.90
CA GLN A 45 8.76 39.29 37.72
C GLN A 45 7.93 38.94 36.48
N ILE A 46 7.60 37.65 36.30
CA ILE A 46 6.78 37.17 35.18
C ILE A 46 5.34 37.69 35.30
N GLU A 47 4.76 37.61 36.50
CA GLU A 47 3.43 38.18 36.79
C GLU A 47 3.40 39.69 36.54
N ALA A 48 4.46 40.42 36.91
CA ALA A 48 4.57 41.85 36.64
C ALA A 48 4.56 42.15 35.14
N TRP A 49 5.35 41.41 34.34
CA TRP A 49 5.39 41.58 32.89
C TRP A 49 4.04 41.34 32.21
N TRP A 50 3.32 40.28 32.58
CA TRP A 50 2.01 39.97 32.00
C TRP A 50 0.86 40.78 32.64
N THR A 51 1.12 41.47 33.75
CA THR A 51 0.22 42.50 34.27
C THR A 51 0.28 43.76 33.40
N GLU A 52 1.49 44.17 33.01
CA GLU A 52 1.71 45.32 32.13
C GLU A 52 1.38 45.02 30.65
N HIS A 53 1.69 43.80 30.19
CA HIS A 53 1.46 43.34 28.82
C HIS A 53 0.64 42.03 28.78
N PRO A 54 -0.69 42.10 29.00
CA PRO A 54 -1.55 40.92 29.09
C PRO A 54 -1.55 39.98 27.88
N ASP A 55 -1.31 40.52 26.70
CA ASP A 55 -1.35 39.80 25.43
C ASP A 55 0.06 39.47 24.88
N ALA A 56 1.10 39.61 25.71
CA ALA A 56 2.47 39.31 25.30
C ALA A 56 2.65 37.82 24.97
N ASN A 57 3.33 37.57 23.85
CA ASN A 57 3.80 36.24 23.49
C ASN A 57 4.90 35.79 24.45
N ILE A 58 5.14 34.49 24.53
CA ILE A 58 6.13 33.88 25.42
C ILE A 58 7.41 33.61 24.65
N GLY A 59 8.50 34.29 25.02
CA GLY A 59 9.85 33.94 24.62
C GLY A 59 10.53 33.06 25.67
N ILE A 60 11.24 32.02 25.25
CA ILE A 60 12.10 31.19 26.11
C ILE A 60 13.55 31.40 25.67
N SER A 61 14.42 31.75 26.62
CA SER A 61 15.86 31.84 26.36
C SER A 61 16.46 30.44 26.10
N THR A 62 17.39 30.32 25.17
CA THR A 62 18.06 29.04 24.87
C THR A 62 19.26 28.77 25.77
N ALA A 63 19.27 29.30 27.00
CA ALA A 63 20.35 29.06 27.95
C ALA A 63 20.37 27.59 28.38
N GLY A 64 21.45 26.87 28.07
CA GLY A 64 21.60 25.43 28.27
C GLY A 64 20.83 24.58 27.25
N LEU A 65 20.28 25.17 26.18
CA LEU A 65 19.41 24.50 25.21
C LEU A 65 19.96 24.59 23.79
N LEU A 66 19.66 23.55 23.00
CA LEU A 66 19.82 23.53 21.57
C LEU A 66 18.44 23.41 20.91
N VAL A 67 18.08 24.38 20.08
CA VAL A 67 16.86 24.34 19.26
C VAL A 67 17.23 24.29 17.79
N ILE A 68 16.70 23.30 17.08
CA ILE A 68 16.79 23.20 15.62
C ILE A 68 15.48 23.69 15.02
N ASP A 69 15.52 24.83 14.33
CA ASP A 69 14.38 25.48 13.71
C ASP A 69 14.36 25.16 12.21
N VAL A 70 13.43 24.30 11.80
CA VAL A 70 13.27 23.86 10.41
C VAL A 70 12.10 24.59 9.78
N ASP A 71 12.40 25.45 8.80
CA ASP A 71 11.42 26.32 8.16
C ASP A 71 10.73 25.66 6.96
N GLY A 72 9.39 25.64 7.00
CA GLY A 72 8.49 25.32 5.88
C GLY A 72 7.92 23.89 5.85
N VAL A 73 6.66 23.78 5.43
CA VAL A 73 5.87 22.52 5.38
C VAL A 73 6.52 21.43 4.54
N ALA A 74 7.15 21.81 3.42
CA ALA A 74 7.77 20.90 2.47
C ALA A 74 9.28 20.72 2.70
N ASN A 75 9.83 21.19 3.84
CA ASN A 75 11.26 21.06 4.09
C ASN A 75 11.61 19.60 4.42
N PRO A 76 12.36 18.91 3.54
CA PRO A 76 12.61 17.49 3.68
C PRO A 76 13.61 17.19 4.80
N TRP A 77 14.35 18.18 5.33
CA TRP A 77 15.44 17.95 6.28
C TRP A 77 14.94 17.29 7.58
N PRO A 78 15.59 16.23 8.09
CA PRO A 78 16.92 15.73 7.71
C PRO A 78 16.98 14.82 6.47
N GLY A 79 15.87 14.61 5.76
CA GLY A 79 15.77 13.82 4.51
C GLY A 79 15.87 12.31 4.71
N ASP A 80 16.26 11.92 5.92
CA ASP A 80 16.50 10.56 6.37
C ASP A 80 15.49 10.25 7.49
N PRO A 81 14.64 9.21 7.33
CA PRO A 81 13.65 8.83 8.34
C PRO A 81 14.24 8.49 9.71
N ASP A 82 15.46 7.95 9.78
CA ASP A 82 16.12 7.59 11.03
C ASP A 82 16.56 8.86 11.77
N ARG A 83 17.14 9.84 11.05
CA ARG A 83 17.48 11.15 11.62
C ARG A 83 16.23 11.91 12.07
N ALA A 84 15.11 11.78 11.35
CA ALA A 84 13.85 12.40 11.74
C ALA A 84 13.29 11.81 13.05
N GLN A 85 13.43 10.50 13.26
CA GLN A 85 13.06 9.84 14.51
C GLN A 85 14.00 10.23 15.67
N ASP A 86 15.29 10.36 15.43
CA ASP A 86 16.23 10.84 16.44
C ASP A 86 15.91 12.27 16.89
N LEU A 87 15.49 13.14 15.96
CA LEU A 87 15.04 14.49 16.30
C LEU A 87 13.74 14.48 17.13
N ALA A 88 12.87 13.50 16.89
CA ALA A 88 11.59 13.36 17.58
C ALA A 88 11.70 12.79 19.01
N ARG A 89 12.92 12.62 19.55
CA ARG A 89 13.15 12.21 20.96
C ARG A 89 13.07 13.38 21.95
N GLY A 90 13.15 14.62 21.46
CA GLY A 90 12.97 15.83 22.25
C GLY A 90 11.61 16.48 22.01
N PRO A 91 11.20 17.45 22.85
CA PRO A 91 10.01 18.25 22.62
C PRO A 91 10.01 18.91 21.24
N MET A 92 8.83 18.94 20.60
CA MET A 92 8.68 19.47 19.25
C MET A 92 7.54 20.48 19.17
N SER A 93 7.86 21.72 18.78
CA SER A 93 6.85 22.75 18.49
C SER A 93 6.61 22.86 16.98
N LEU A 94 5.35 22.88 16.58
CA LEU A 94 4.89 23.25 15.24
C LEU A 94 4.79 24.78 15.14
N THR A 95 5.43 25.37 14.13
CA THR A 95 5.48 26.82 13.94
C THR A 95 4.30 27.31 13.07
N PRO A 96 3.88 28.58 13.20
CA PRO A 96 2.82 29.21 12.39
C PRO A 96 2.95 29.06 10.86
N ASN A 97 4.17 28.98 10.35
CA ASN A 97 4.46 28.85 8.92
C ASN A 97 4.61 27.39 8.46
N GLY A 98 4.22 26.44 9.32
CA GLY A 98 4.28 25.00 9.06
C GLY A 98 5.68 24.41 9.13
N GLY A 99 6.61 25.10 9.80
CA GLY A 99 7.90 24.57 10.21
C GLY A 99 7.83 23.87 11.57
N ARG A 100 8.99 23.51 12.11
CA ARG A 100 9.12 22.76 13.37
C ARG A 100 10.37 23.15 14.16
N HIS A 101 10.24 23.28 15.47
CA HIS A 101 11.36 23.42 16.40
C HIS A 101 11.58 22.09 17.11
N TYR A 102 12.80 21.56 17.09
CA TYR A 102 13.22 20.42 17.93
C TYR A 102 14.11 20.92 19.06
N ILE A 103 13.81 20.55 20.31
CA ILE A 103 14.45 21.11 21.51
C ILE A 103 15.24 20.01 22.23
N PHE A 104 16.51 20.29 22.52
CA PHE A 104 17.44 19.40 23.23
C PHE A 104 18.19 20.12 24.34
N LYS A 105 18.73 19.34 25.29
CA LYS A 105 19.73 19.82 26.24
C LYS A 105 21.05 20.05 25.52
N GLN A 106 21.65 21.24 25.66
CA GLN A 106 22.99 21.49 25.12
C GLN A 106 24.03 20.70 25.95
N PRO A 107 24.85 19.83 25.34
CA PRO A 107 25.84 19.05 26.10
C PRO A 107 26.91 19.93 26.76
N ALA A 108 27.35 19.54 27.95
CA ALA A 108 28.40 20.26 28.68
C ALA A 108 29.69 20.34 27.85
N GLY A 109 30.30 21.53 27.81
CA GLY A 109 31.53 21.77 27.05
C GLY A 109 31.34 22.06 25.56
N LYS A 110 30.10 22.03 25.04
CA LYS A 110 29.79 22.50 23.68
C LYS A 110 29.42 23.98 23.69
N THR A 111 30.06 24.76 22.81
CA THR A 111 29.81 26.20 22.64
C THR A 111 29.39 26.50 21.21
N TRP A 112 28.25 25.97 20.78
CA TRP A 112 27.72 26.22 19.44
C TRP A 112 27.17 27.64 19.33
N LYS A 113 27.26 28.23 18.14
CA LYS A 113 26.71 29.57 17.85
C LYS A 113 25.33 29.45 17.22
N ASN A 114 24.53 30.50 17.37
CA ASN A 114 23.33 30.65 16.55
C ASN A 114 23.70 30.75 15.08
N THR A 115 23.07 29.95 14.23
CA THR A 115 23.32 29.93 12.79
C THR A 115 22.03 29.94 12.00
N THR A 116 22.08 30.47 10.78
CA THR A 116 20.97 30.48 9.84
C THR A 116 21.34 29.70 8.60
N GLY A 117 20.62 28.61 8.32
CA GLY A 117 20.81 27.77 7.14
C GLY A 117 22.18 27.10 6.98
N VAL A 118 23.00 27.00 8.05
CA VAL A 118 24.38 26.50 7.96
C VAL A 118 24.45 24.98 7.85
N ILE A 119 23.65 24.27 8.65
CA ILE A 119 23.65 22.79 8.64
C ILE A 119 22.82 22.21 7.49
N ALA A 120 21.85 22.98 7.00
CA ALA A 120 21.08 22.71 5.77
C ALA A 120 20.27 23.94 5.36
N PRO A 121 19.85 24.06 4.09
CA PRO A 121 18.97 25.13 3.64
C PRO A 121 17.70 25.21 4.48
N LYS A 122 17.37 26.41 4.96
CA LYS A 122 16.19 26.67 5.82
C LYS A 122 16.17 25.86 7.12
N VAL A 123 17.35 25.54 7.65
CA VAL A 123 17.51 24.93 8.98
C VAL A 123 18.43 25.81 9.82
N ASP A 124 17.83 26.44 10.82
CA ASP A 124 18.48 27.36 11.74
C ASP A 124 18.83 26.64 13.04
N THR A 125 19.93 27.04 13.67
CA THR A 125 20.35 26.55 14.98
C THR A 125 20.24 27.69 15.98
N ARG A 126 19.52 27.48 17.09
CA ARG A 126 19.47 28.38 18.24
C ARG A 126 20.10 27.66 19.45
N ALA A 127 21.36 27.96 19.74
CA ALA A 127 22.12 27.47 20.88
C ALA A 127 22.19 28.56 21.96
N ASP A 128 23.06 28.42 22.96
CA ASP A 128 23.28 29.44 23.99
C ASP A 128 23.37 30.87 23.43
N GLY A 129 22.65 31.80 24.07
CA GLY A 129 22.59 33.21 23.64
C GLY A 129 21.58 33.49 22.54
N GLY A 130 20.60 32.61 22.33
CA GLY A 130 19.41 32.81 21.51
C GLY A 130 18.11 32.75 22.31
N TYR A 131 17.00 32.71 21.59
CA TYR A 131 15.68 32.44 22.14
C TYR A 131 14.76 31.85 21.06
N PHE A 132 13.65 31.25 21.47
CA PHE A 132 12.55 30.88 20.59
C PHE A 132 11.21 31.31 21.19
N VAL A 133 10.17 31.41 20.35
CA VAL A 133 8.80 31.70 20.80
C VAL A 133 8.07 30.39 21.07
N ALA A 134 7.45 30.26 22.24
CA ALA A 134 6.83 29.03 22.72
C ALA A 134 5.30 29.07 22.62
N SER A 135 4.68 27.88 22.50
CA SER A 135 3.22 27.73 22.62
C SER A 135 2.73 28.20 23.99
N PRO A 136 1.55 28.87 24.11
CA PRO A 136 0.51 29.06 23.10
C PRO A 136 0.57 30.42 22.36
N SER A 137 1.76 31.00 22.18
CA SER A 137 1.94 32.29 21.47
C SER A 137 1.33 32.31 20.07
N ILE A 138 0.92 33.50 19.60
CA ILE A 138 0.32 33.71 18.28
C ILE A 138 1.24 34.61 17.45
N VAL A 139 1.55 34.23 16.22
CA VAL A 139 2.27 35.08 15.27
C VAL A 139 1.51 35.08 13.95
N ASP A 140 1.32 36.25 13.34
CA ASP A 140 0.57 36.43 12.09
C ASP A 140 -0.82 35.74 12.10
N GLY A 141 -1.52 35.81 13.24
CA GLY A 141 -2.85 35.22 13.42
C GLY A 141 -2.88 33.70 13.59
N LYS A 142 -1.72 33.03 13.63
CA LYS A 142 -1.60 31.58 13.79
C LYS A 142 -0.84 31.22 15.07
N THR A 143 -1.29 30.17 15.74
CA THR A 143 -0.75 29.76 17.05
C THR A 143 0.43 28.81 16.90
N TYR A 144 1.49 29.03 17.68
CA TYR A 144 2.47 27.99 18.00
C TYR A 144 1.78 26.85 18.75
N ARG A 145 2.10 25.59 18.40
CA ARG A 145 1.52 24.42 19.06
C ARG A 145 2.62 23.40 19.35
N TRP A 146 2.52 22.73 20.48
CA TRP A 146 3.29 21.49 20.66
C TRP A 146 2.72 20.40 19.76
N ALA A 147 3.57 19.54 19.22
CA ALA A 147 3.11 18.31 18.62
C ALA A 147 2.54 17.39 19.71
N GLU A 148 1.54 16.59 19.36
CA GLU A 148 0.83 15.72 20.30
C GLU A 148 1.83 14.81 21.04
N THR A 149 1.81 14.80 22.37
CA THR A 149 2.73 14.04 23.26
C THR A 149 4.20 14.47 23.21
N MET A 150 4.50 15.65 22.68
CA MET A 150 5.84 16.20 22.56
C MET A 150 5.94 17.62 23.13
N GLU A 151 5.16 17.89 24.18
CA GLU A 151 5.19 19.13 24.93
C GLU A 151 6.53 19.36 25.64
N LEU A 152 6.86 20.63 25.90
CA LEU A 152 7.95 20.99 26.81
C LEU A 152 7.41 20.99 28.24
N ASP A 153 7.38 19.81 28.86
CA ASP A 153 6.76 19.58 30.17
C ASP A 153 7.70 18.95 31.23
N ILE A 154 8.98 18.82 30.91
CA ILE A 154 10.06 18.36 31.79
C ILE A 154 11.11 19.46 32.01
N PRO A 155 11.91 19.43 33.09
CA PRO A 155 12.98 20.41 33.31
C PRO A 155 14.12 20.32 32.27
N PRO A 156 14.88 21.42 32.04
CA PRO A 156 16.02 21.45 31.12
C PRO A 156 17.04 20.33 31.35
N ASP A 157 17.23 19.93 32.60
CA ASP A 157 18.23 18.93 32.97
C ASP A 157 17.87 17.50 32.55
N GLU A 158 16.57 17.24 32.38
CA GLU A 158 15.98 15.96 31.98
C GLU A 158 15.75 15.87 30.47
N LEU A 159 15.92 16.97 29.73
CA LEU A 159 15.86 16.97 28.28
C LEU A 159 16.89 16.02 27.68
N SER A 160 16.47 15.33 26.62
CA SER A 160 17.35 14.49 25.80
C SER A 160 18.51 15.32 25.23
N GLN A 161 19.71 14.72 25.21
CA GLN A 161 20.83 15.29 24.46
C GLN A 161 20.59 15.14 22.94
N PRO A 162 21.17 16.02 22.10
CA PRO A 162 21.11 15.87 20.65
C PRO A 162 21.78 14.56 20.22
N PRO A 163 21.29 13.90 19.15
CA PRO A 163 21.89 12.68 18.62
C PRO A 163 23.31 12.93 18.09
N ASP A 164 24.17 11.91 18.13
CA ASP A 164 25.60 12.02 17.78
C ASP A 164 25.86 12.58 16.38
N TRP A 165 24.99 12.25 15.43
CA TRP A 165 25.10 12.77 14.06
C TRP A 165 24.84 14.28 14.00
N LEU A 166 23.94 14.81 14.84
CA LEU A 166 23.63 16.23 14.93
C LEU A 166 24.77 16.96 15.66
N VAL A 167 25.32 16.36 16.71
CA VAL A 167 26.53 16.88 17.40
C VAL A 167 27.68 17.02 16.41
N SER A 168 27.94 15.98 15.62
CA SER A 168 29.00 15.99 14.61
C SER A 168 28.76 17.03 13.51
N LEU A 169 27.49 17.22 13.11
CA LEU A 169 27.10 18.23 12.12
C LEU A 169 27.27 19.67 12.64
N LEU A 170 27.07 19.89 13.94
CA LEU A 170 27.22 21.19 14.59
C LEU A 170 28.68 21.52 14.96
N ASP A 171 29.50 20.50 15.26
CA ASP A 171 30.92 20.65 15.58
C ASP A 171 31.77 21.03 14.37
N ASP A 172 31.44 20.48 13.20
CA ASP A 172 32.12 20.81 11.94
C ASP A 172 31.12 21.06 10.79
N PRO A 173 30.47 22.24 10.77
CA PRO A 173 29.54 22.58 9.71
C PRO A 173 30.24 22.75 8.35
N ALA A 174 31.53 23.14 8.35
CA ALA A 174 32.33 23.37 7.16
C ALA A 174 32.84 22.07 6.53
N GLY A 175 33.14 21.05 7.34
CA GLY A 175 33.52 19.70 6.89
C GLY A 175 32.39 18.96 6.18
N ASN A 176 31.14 19.35 6.42
CA ASN A 176 29.96 18.78 5.75
C ASN A 176 29.34 19.68 4.67
N ALA A 177 29.68 20.98 4.61
CA ALA A 177 29.30 21.87 3.51
C ALA A 177 29.97 21.48 2.16
N ALA A 178 31.03 20.66 2.20
CA ALA A 178 31.65 20.06 1.01
C ALA A 178 31.25 18.59 0.77
N SER A 179 30.49 17.95 1.66
CA SER A 179 30.13 16.53 1.51
C SER A 179 28.74 16.30 0.89
N SER A 180 27.99 17.38 0.62
CA SER A 180 26.84 17.32 -0.29
C SER A 180 27.25 17.39 -1.77
N LEU A 181 28.55 17.46 -2.08
CA LEU A 181 29.13 17.27 -3.43
C LEU A 181 30.60 16.82 -3.31
N TYR A 182 30.86 15.51 -3.48
CA TYR A 182 32.17 14.88 -3.68
C TYR A 182 33.09 14.62 -2.45
N SER A 183 33.01 13.41 -1.89
CA SER A 183 34.21 12.65 -1.51
C SER A 183 33.89 11.16 -1.55
N ASN A 184 34.09 10.60 -2.74
CA ASN A 184 33.71 9.25 -3.08
C ASN A 184 34.99 8.42 -3.30
N VAL A 185 36.09 8.71 -2.57
CA VAL A 185 37.46 8.22 -2.85
C VAL A 185 37.62 6.74 -2.47
N ILE A 186 38.10 5.92 -3.40
CA ILE A 186 38.30 4.47 -3.26
C ILE A 186 39.81 4.17 -3.15
N PRO A 187 40.30 3.71 -1.98
CA PRO A 187 41.73 3.49 -1.75
C PRO A 187 42.27 2.22 -2.41
N SER A 188 43.59 2.15 -2.55
CA SER A 188 44.28 0.95 -3.05
C SER A 188 43.89 -0.31 -2.28
N GLY A 189 43.57 -1.41 -2.99
CA GLY A 189 43.08 -2.68 -2.41
C GLY A 189 41.57 -2.90 -2.50
N GLN A 190 40.76 -1.83 -2.56
CA GLN A 190 39.28 -1.93 -2.58
C GLN A 190 38.66 -1.59 -3.94
N ARG A 191 39.47 -1.12 -4.90
CA ARG A 191 39.05 -0.57 -6.21
C ARG A 191 38.28 -1.58 -7.07
N ASN A 192 38.81 -2.79 -7.26
CA ASN A 192 38.19 -3.81 -8.11
C ASN A 192 36.82 -4.24 -7.55
N ALA A 193 36.74 -4.53 -6.25
CA ALA A 193 35.49 -4.93 -5.59
C ALA A 193 34.43 -3.81 -5.61
N THR A 194 34.86 -2.56 -5.40
CA THR A 194 33.95 -1.41 -5.39
C THR A 194 33.42 -1.08 -6.78
N LEU A 195 34.28 -1.10 -7.81
CA LEU A 195 33.85 -0.90 -9.20
C LEU A 195 32.98 -2.06 -9.71
N ALA A 196 33.25 -3.31 -9.29
CA ALA A 196 32.41 -4.46 -9.63
C ALA A 196 31.02 -4.37 -8.96
N ARG A 197 30.94 -3.90 -7.71
CA ARG A 197 29.65 -3.60 -7.05
C ARG A 197 28.88 -2.48 -7.74
N LEU A 198 29.56 -1.41 -8.14
CA LEU A 198 28.95 -0.30 -8.89
C LEU A 198 28.39 -0.80 -10.23
N ALA A 199 29.17 -1.59 -10.96
CA ALA A 199 28.76 -2.23 -12.19
C ALA A 199 27.58 -3.17 -11.99
N GLY A 200 27.57 -3.98 -10.92
CA GLY A 200 26.46 -4.88 -10.61
C GLY A 200 25.17 -4.14 -10.25
N ALA A 201 25.26 -2.99 -9.59
CA ALA A 201 24.11 -2.12 -9.35
C ALA A 201 23.56 -1.55 -10.66
N MET A 202 24.42 -1.03 -11.54
CA MET A 202 24.03 -0.52 -12.86
C MET A 202 23.46 -1.62 -13.77
N ARG A 203 24.00 -2.84 -13.71
CA ARG A 203 23.51 -3.96 -14.50
C ARG A 203 22.14 -4.45 -14.03
N ARG A 204 21.89 -4.49 -12.71
CA ARG A 204 20.57 -4.84 -12.15
C ARG A 204 19.46 -3.93 -12.66
N VAL A 205 19.78 -2.66 -12.92
CA VAL A 205 18.82 -1.66 -13.39
C VAL A 205 18.81 -1.52 -14.92
N GLY A 206 19.41 -2.46 -15.66
CA GLY A 206 19.29 -2.52 -17.12
C GLY A 206 20.45 -1.96 -17.94
N MET A 207 21.42 -1.29 -17.31
CA MET A 207 22.47 -0.60 -18.06
C MET A 207 23.30 -1.57 -18.91
N SER A 208 23.57 -1.16 -20.14
CA SER A 208 24.39 -1.87 -21.11
C SER A 208 25.86 -1.86 -20.70
N ARG A 209 26.63 -2.75 -21.32
CA ARG A 209 28.08 -2.88 -21.10
C ARG A 209 28.82 -1.56 -21.32
N ASP A 210 28.44 -0.79 -22.34
CA ASP A 210 29.13 0.46 -22.70
C ASP A 210 28.77 1.62 -21.76
N GLU A 211 27.53 1.68 -21.27
CA GLU A 211 27.09 2.63 -20.23
C GLU A 211 27.77 2.36 -18.88
N ILE A 212 27.86 1.08 -18.51
CA ILE A 212 28.62 0.63 -17.35
C ILE A 212 30.09 1.03 -17.52
N LEU A 213 30.70 0.76 -18.67
CA LEU A 213 32.12 1.09 -18.90
C LEU A 213 32.39 2.60 -18.85
N ALA A 214 31.52 3.43 -19.44
CA ALA A 214 31.64 4.88 -19.38
C ALA A 214 31.59 5.39 -17.93
N SER A 215 30.62 4.88 -17.16
CA SER A 215 30.43 5.23 -15.75
C SER A 215 31.59 4.75 -14.87
N LEU A 216 32.10 3.54 -15.10
CA LEU A 216 33.26 3.02 -14.36
C LEU A 216 34.56 3.77 -14.71
N LYS A 217 34.74 4.23 -15.95
CA LYS A 217 35.90 5.06 -16.32
C LYS A 217 35.91 6.38 -15.56
N LEU A 218 34.76 7.04 -15.46
CA LEU A 218 34.60 8.28 -14.72
C LEU A 218 34.79 8.04 -13.21
N ALA A 219 34.13 7.02 -12.66
CA ALA A 219 34.32 6.63 -11.26
C ALA A 219 35.78 6.29 -10.96
N ASN A 220 36.47 5.50 -11.79
CA ASN A 220 37.88 5.17 -11.55
C ASN A 220 38.81 6.39 -11.60
N LYS A 221 38.55 7.36 -12.50
CA LYS A 221 39.32 8.60 -12.60
C LYS A 221 39.12 9.50 -11.38
N ASP A 222 37.86 9.66 -10.97
CA ASP A 222 37.48 10.66 -9.97
C ASP A 222 37.60 10.12 -8.54
N ARG A 223 37.52 8.79 -8.39
CA ARG A 223 37.38 8.12 -7.10
C ARG A 223 38.55 7.23 -6.75
N CYS A 224 39.11 6.45 -7.66
CA CYS A 224 40.17 5.50 -7.31
C CYS A 224 41.54 6.18 -7.13
N LYS A 225 42.21 5.92 -5.99
CA LYS A 225 43.57 6.41 -5.72
C LYS A 225 44.53 5.25 -5.34
N PRO A 226 45.54 4.93 -6.19
CA PRO A 226 45.69 5.38 -7.58
C PRO A 226 44.62 4.77 -8.50
N PRO A 227 44.34 5.35 -9.67
CA PRO A 227 43.37 4.79 -10.63
C PRO A 227 43.85 3.44 -11.19
N LEU A 228 42.91 2.54 -11.49
CA LEU A 228 43.18 1.29 -12.22
C LEU A 228 43.43 1.57 -13.70
N SER A 229 44.11 0.65 -14.39
CA SER A 229 44.33 0.77 -15.84
C SER A 229 43.01 0.66 -16.61
N ALA A 230 42.92 1.31 -17.78
CA ALA A 230 41.73 1.24 -18.63
C ALA A 230 41.36 -0.20 -19.02
N ARG A 231 42.37 -1.09 -19.13
CA ARG A 231 42.19 -2.53 -19.41
C ARG A 231 41.59 -3.30 -18.22
N GLU A 232 41.87 -2.90 -16.99
CA GLU A 232 41.24 -3.49 -15.79
C GLU A 232 39.79 -3.05 -15.63
N VAL A 233 39.52 -1.76 -15.83
CA VAL A 233 38.14 -1.23 -15.79
C VAL A 233 37.28 -1.86 -16.89
N GLY A 234 37.84 -2.04 -18.09
CA GLY A 234 37.20 -2.78 -19.19
C GLY A 234 36.82 -4.21 -18.79
N ARG A 235 37.74 -4.96 -18.19
CA ARG A 235 37.48 -6.34 -17.72
C ARG A 235 36.36 -6.43 -16.68
N ILE A 236 36.21 -5.43 -15.81
CA ILE A 236 35.13 -5.39 -14.81
C ILE A 236 33.77 -5.21 -15.52
N ALA A 237 33.68 -4.27 -16.46
CA ALA A 237 32.47 -4.06 -17.25
C ALA A 237 32.09 -5.30 -18.06
N ASP A 238 33.06 -5.92 -18.73
CA ASP A 238 32.85 -7.16 -19.51
C ASP A 238 32.38 -8.31 -18.61
N SER A 239 32.95 -8.44 -17.40
CA SER A 239 32.57 -9.54 -16.50
C SER A 239 31.14 -9.42 -16.00
N ILE A 240 30.69 -8.19 -15.70
CA ILE A 240 29.37 -7.93 -15.12
C ILE A 240 28.27 -7.89 -16.18
N ALA A 241 28.58 -7.44 -17.39
CA ALA A 241 27.61 -7.41 -18.50
C ALA A 241 27.12 -8.80 -18.95
N ARG A 242 27.75 -9.89 -18.49
CA ARG A 242 27.33 -11.27 -18.77
C ARG A 242 26.11 -11.73 -17.98
N TYR A 243 25.74 -11.02 -16.90
CA TYR A 243 24.56 -11.35 -16.10
C TYR A 243 23.32 -10.68 -16.68
N GLU A 244 22.15 -11.31 -16.58
CA GLU A 244 20.88 -10.72 -17.01
C GLU A 244 20.44 -9.59 -16.04
N PRO A 245 19.89 -8.47 -16.52
CA PRO A 245 19.30 -7.42 -15.69
C PRO A 245 18.10 -7.93 -14.87
N ASP A 246 17.83 -7.27 -13.74
CA ASP A 246 16.65 -7.55 -12.93
C ASP A 246 15.48 -6.73 -13.48
N SER A 247 14.55 -7.40 -14.15
CA SER A 247 13.41 -6.78 -14.82
C SER A 247 12.53 -5.94 -13.89
N VAL A 248 12.51 -6.21 -12.59
CA VAL A 248 11.78 -5.41 -11.60
C VAL A 248 12.56 -4.15 -11.22
N ALA A 249 13.87 -4.26 -11.02
CA ALA A 249 14.71 -3.11 -10.71
C ALA A 249 14.90 -2.16 -11.91
N VAL A 250 14.92 -2.68 -13.14
CA VAL A 250 14.88 -1.92 -14.40
C VAL A 250 13.64 -1.03 -14.44
N ALA A 251 12.45 -1.63 -14.27
CA ALA A 251 11.18 -0.92 -14.33
C ALA A 251 11.03 0.18 -13.25
N VAL A 252 11.64 -0.01 -12.08
CA VAL A 252 11.63 0.94 -10.97
C VAL A 252 12.58 2.13 -11.21
N VAL A 253 13.72 1.90 -11.87
CA VAL A 253 14.75 2.94 -12.07
C VAL A 253 14.57 3.72 -13.35
N GLU A 254 14.06 3.10 -14.41
CA GLU A 254 13.73 3.79 -15.66
C GLU A 254 12.45 4.64 -15.57
N ASP A 255 11.78 4.63 -14.41
CA ASP A 255 10.63 5.51 -14.11
C ASP A 255 9.53 5.46 -15.20
N HIS A 256 9.29 4.28 -15.76
CA HIS A 256 8.18 4.03 -16.71
C HIS A 256 6.81 4.39 -16.09
N TYR A 257 6.72 4.55 -14.76
CA TYR A 257 5.52 4.99 -14.07
C TYR A 257 5.26 6.51 -14.16
N ALA A 258 6.25 7.32 -14.53
CA ALA A 258 6.12 8.78 -14.63
C ALA A 258 6.00 9.30 -16.08
N GLN A 259 6.39 8.50 -17.08
CA GLN A 259 6.51 8.99 -18.47
C GLN A 259 5.22 8.88 -19.31
N ASP A 260 4.18 8.18 -18.85
CA ASP A 260 2.90 8.13 -19.57
C ASP A 260 2.01 9.37 -19.37
N PHE A 261 2.39 10.29 -18.47
CA PHE A 261 1.65 11.54 -18.22
C PHE A 261 2.17 12.70 -19.07
N GLY A 262 2.18 12.52 -20.39
CA GLY A 262 2.66 13.54 -21.33
C GLY A 262 2.07 13.50 -22.74
N GLY A 263 0.97 12.79 -22.97
CA GLY A 263 0.30 12.75 -24.26
C GLY A 263 -1.11 13.34 -24.16
N ALA A 264 -1.40 14.37 -24.95
CA ALA A 264 -2.76 14.89 -25.10
C ALA A 264 -3.68 13.74 -25.59
N VAL A 265 -4.72 13.45 -24.81
CA VAL A 265 -5.77 12.49 -25.19
C VAL A 265 -6.44 12.98 -26.46
N SER A 266 -6.21 12.28 -27.57
CA SER A 266 -7.00 12.43 -28.78
C SER A 266 -8.41 11.89 -28.52
N VAL A 267 -9.39 12.72 -28.82
CA VAL A 267 -10.81 12.37 -28.83
C VAL A 267 -11.08 11.47 -30.04
N ASP A 268 -11.94 10.47 -29.84
CA ASP A 268 -12.53 9.51 -30.80
C ASP A 268 -11.78 8.21 -31.08
N GLU A 269 -12.04 7.18 -30.26
CA GLU A 269 -12.34 5.82 -30.78
C GLU A 269 -13.41 5.13 -29.90
N PRO A 270 -14.36 4.37 -30.49
CA PRO A 270 -15.39 3.65 -29.74
C PRO A 270 -14.77 2.54 -28.90
N ARG A 271 -15.01 2.59 -27.57
CA ARG A 271 -14.58 1.54 -26.63
C ARG A 271 -15.16 0.19 -27.06
N HIS A 272 -14.29 -0.80 -27.26
CA HIS A 272 -14.67 -2.16 -27.60
C HIS A 272 -15.43 -2.76 -26.42
N THR A 273 -16.74 -2.96 -26.53
CA THR A 273 -17.54 -3.53 -25.45
C THR A 273 -17.13 -4.98 -25.23
N THR A 274 -16.64 -5.32 -24.03
CA THR A 274 -16.32 -6.70 -23.67
C THR A 274 -17.63 -7.52 -23.67
N GLU A 275 -17.65 -8.67 -24.34
CA GLU A 275 -18.80 -9.59 -24.28
C GLU A 275 -18.94 -10.16 -22.87
N ASP A 276 -20.15 -10.21 -22.31
CA ASP A 276 -20.36 -10.72 -20.96
C ASP A 276 -20.22 -12.26 -20.94
N PRO A 277 -19.17 -12.84 -20.32
CA PRO A 277 -19.04 -14.30 -20.22
C PRO A 277 -20.03 -14.92 -19.22
N GLY A 278 -20.75 -14.11 -18.43
CA GLY A 278 -21.64 -14.56 -17.38
C GLY A 278 -20.92 -15.03 -16.11
N PRO A 279 -21.67 -15.49 -15.10
CA PRO A 279 -21.09 -16.05 -13.87
C PRO A 279 -20.23 -17.28 -14.18
N VAL A 280 -19.26 -17.57 -13.30
CA VAL A 280 -18.42 -18.77 -13.44
C VAL A 280 -19.30 -20.03 -13.42
N PRO A 281 -19.17 -20.93 -14.41
CA PRO A 281 -19.88 -22.20 -14.43
C PRO A 281 -19.61 -23.04 -13.17
N ASP A 282 -20.66 -23.69 -12.63
CA ASP A 282 -20.56 -24.49 -11.41
C ASP A 282 -19.52 -25.63 -11.50
N GLU A 283 -19.31 -26.17 -12.71
CA GLU A 283 -18.31 -27.20 -12.99
C GLU A 283 -16.88 -26.71 -12.71
N LEU A 284 -16.60 -25.42 -12.94
CA LEU A 284 -15.31 -24.80 -12.65
C LEU A 284 -15.14 -24.44 -11.17
N LEU A 285 -16.21 -24.49 -10.38
CA LEU A 285 -16.16 -24.28 -8.93
C LEU A 285 -15.86 -25.58 -8.16
N ARG A 286 -15.54 -26.69 -8.84
CA ARG A 286 -15.16 -27.95 -8.21
C ARG A 286 -13.70 -28.27 -8.48
N VAL A 287 -12.99 -28.63 -7.40
CA VAL A 287 -11.59 -29.08 -7.42
C VAL A 287 -11.54 -30.41 -6.66
N PRO A 288 -10.99 -31.49 -7.24
CA PRO A 288 -10.96 -32.80 -6.59
C PRO A 288 -10.26 -32.81 -5.23
N GLY A 289 -10.65 -33.77 -4.40
CA GLY A 289 -10.08 -33.97 -3.06
C GLY A 289 -10.50 -32.88 -2.07
N PHE A 290 -9.54 -32.37 -1.31
CA PHE A 290 -9.78 -31.59 -0.10
C PHE A 290 -10.70 -30.37 -0.30
N VAL A 291 -10.51 -29.59 -1.37
CA VAL A 291 -11.34 -28.41 -1.66
C VAL A 291 -12.81 -28.80 -1.80
N SER A 292 -13.14 -29.83 -2.59
CA SER A 292 -14.53 -30.28 -2.73
C SER A 292 -15.10 -30.88 -1.45
N GLU A 293 -14.30 -31.61 -0.66
CA GLU A 293 -14.73 -32.17 0.63
C GLU A 293 -15.13 -31.06 1.63
N VAL A 294 -14.33 -29.99 1.70
CA VAL A 294 -14.63 -28.81 2.53
C VAL A 294 -15.85 -28.08 1.99
N MET A 295 -15.98 -27.94 0.67
CA MET A 295 -17.16 -27.33 0.05
C MET A 295 -18.43 -28.08 0.38
N ASP A 296 -18.44 -29.41 0.27
CA ASP A 296 -19.62 -30.23 0.52
C ASP A 296 -20.08 -30.10 1.97
N HIS A 297 -19.15 -30.11 2.93
CA HIS A 297 -19.49 -29.87 4.33
C HIS A 297 -19.99 -28.43 4.57
N CYS A 298 -19.38 -27.43 3.93
CA CYS A 298 -19.84 -26.04 4.02
C CYS A 298 -21.27 -25.90 3.50
N LEU A 299 -21.59 -26.50 2.35
CA LEU A 299 -22.91 -26.46 1.75
C LEU A 299 -23.94 -27.21 2.58
N ALA A 300 -23.58 -28.37 3.14
CA ALA A 300 -24.48 -29.19 3.97
C ALA A 300 -24.85 -28.53 5.31
N THR A 301 -24.03 -27.61 5.81
CA THR A 301 -24.20 -26.97 7.13
C THR A 301 -24.54 -25.48 7.06
N ALA A 302 -24.46 -24.86 5.87
CA ALA A 302 -24.84 -23.47 5.68
C ALA A 302 -26.37 -23.31 5.76
N PRO A 303 -26.90 -22.33 6.51
CA PRO A 303 -28.34 -22.00 6.46
C PRO A 303 -28.82 -21.60 5.05
N TYR A 304 -27.92 -21.00 4.27
CA TYR A 304 -28.14 -20.64 2.87
C TYR A 304 -26.94 -21.14 2.05
N PRO A 305 -27.04 -22.34 1.45
CA PRO A 305 -25.96 -22.93 0.67
C PRO A 305 -25.60 -22.06 -0.53
N ASN A 306 -24.30 -21.79 -0.69
CA ASN A 306 -23.78 -20.95 -1.76
C ASN A 306 -22.46 -21.53 -2.27
N THR A 307 -22.48 -22.05 -3.50
CA THR A 307 -21.36 -22.76 -4.12
C THR A 307 -20.13 -21.87 -4.27
N VAL A 308 -20.29 -20.63 -4.73
CA VAL A 308 -19.19 -19.68 -4.89
C VAL A 308 -18.54 -19.34 -3.55
N MET A 309 -19.35 -19.12 -2.51
CA MET A 309 -18.85 -18.82 -1.16
C MET A 309 -18.11 -20.03 -0.55
N ALA A 310 -18.68 -21.22 -0.71
CA ALA A 310 -18.04 -22.46 -0.28
C ALA A 310 -16.71 -22.68 -1.01
N PHE A 311 -16.67 -22.43 -2.32
CA PHE A 311 -15.47 -22.54 -3.14
C PHE A 311 -14.39 -21.55 -2.69
N CYS A 312 -14.71 -20.25 -2.52
CA CYS A 312 -13.74 -19.26 -2.03
C CYS A 312 -13.16 -19.65 -0.66
N GLY A 313 -14.01 -20.09 0.27
CA GLY A 313 -13.58 -20.51 1.60
C GLY A 313 -12.66 -21.73 1.56
N ALA A 314 -13.06 -22.77 0.83
CA ALA A 314 -12.28 -24.01 0.70
C ALA A 314 -10.95 -23.79 -0.03
N LEU A 315 -10.93 -22.98 -1.10
CA LEU A 315 -9.72 -22.64 -1.84
C LEU A 315 -8.75 -21.83 -0.95
N ALA A 316 -9.26 -20.87 -0.17
CA ALA A 316 -8.45 -20.13 0.81
C ALA A 316 -7.85 -21.05 1.89
N LEU A 317 -8.64 -22.03 2.36
CA LEU A 317 -8.19 -23.00 3.36
C LEU A 317 -7.08 -23.92 2.80
N GLN A 318 -7.26 -24.45 1.59
CA GLN A 318 -6.22 -25.26 0.94
C GLN A 318 -4.95 -24.43 0.70
N ALA A 319 -5.10 -23.18 0.27
CA ALA A 319 -3.99 -22.27 0.02
C ALA A 319 -3.15 -22.00 1.28
N ILE A 320 -3.78 -21.79 2.44
CA ILE A 320 -3.06 -21.53 3.70
C ILE A 320 -2.45 -22.81 4.30
N LEU A 321 -3.12 -23.96 4.19
CA LEU A 321 -2.61 -25.25 4.69
C LEU A 321 -1.35 -25.69 3.93
N ALA A 322 -1.36 -25.57 2.59
CA ALA A 322 -0.19 -25.83 1.76
C ALA A 322 0.87 -24.72 1.91
N GLY A 323 0.44 -23.46 2.00
CA GLY A 323 1.21 -22.30 2.41
C GLY A 323 2.66 -22.26 1.89
N ARG A 324 3.61 -22.21 2.83
CA ARG A 324 5.06 -22.16 2.55
C ARG A 324 5.68 -23.52 2.22
N LYS A 325 4.88 -24.60 2.13
CA LYS A 325 5.36 -25.99 2.10
C LYS A 325 5.55 -26.52 0.69
N VAL A 326 4.94 -25.89 -0.32
CA VAL A 326 4.98 -26.33 -1.72
C VAL A 326 5.21 -25.16 -2.67
N ARG A 327 5.70 -25.48 -3.87
CA ARG A 327 5.84 -24.56 -5.00
C ARG A 327 5.71 -25.31 -6.33
N ASP A 328 5.38 -24.60 -7.40
CA ASP A 328 5.55 -25.14 -8.76
C ASP A 328 7.04 -25.05 -9.19
N PRO A 329 7.45 -25.66 -10.32
CA PRO A 329 8.80 -25.57 -10.87
C PRO A 329 9.20 -24.15 -11.29
N GLY A 330 8.24 -23.24 -11.45
CA GLY A 330 8.45 -21.81 -11.68
C GLY A 330 8.54 -20.98 -10.38
N ASP A 331 8.57 -21.63 -9.23
CA ASP A 331 8.63 -21.03 -7.89
C ASP A 331 7.40 -20.20 -7.48
N ASN A 332 6.26 -20.43 -8.13
CA ASN A 332 4.96 -19.88 -7.74
C ASN A 332 4.47 -20.54 -6.45
N ARG A 333 3.88 -19.73 -5.56
CA ARG A 333 3.40 -20.14 -4.23
C ARG A 333 1.87 -20.14 -4.18
N THR A 334 1.32 -20.70 -3.10
CA THR A 334 -0.14 -20.85 -2.92
C THR A 334 -0.82 -19.58 -2.39
N ASN A 335 -0.13 -18.45 -2.29
CA ASN A 335 -0.72 -17.20 -1.81
C ASN A 335 -1.78 -16.68 -2.80
N LEU A 336 -3.02 -16.52 -2.33
CA LEU A 336 -4.18 -16.11 -3.13
C LEU A 336 -4.96 -14.99 -2.47
N TYR A 337 -5.44 -14.02 -3.28
CA TYR A 337 -6.42 -13.02 -2.86
C TYR A 337 -7.77 -13.34 -3.52
N LEU A 338 -8.74 -13.73 -2.70
CA LEU A 338 -10.06 -14.16 -3.12
C LEU A 338 -11.11 -13.20 -2.58
N LEU A 339 -11.99 -12.73 -3.45
CA LEU A 339 -13.16 -11.93 -3.09
C LEU A 339 -14.43 -12.64 -3.50
N GLY A 340 -15.26 -13.00 -2.52
CA GLY A 340 -16.61 -13.46 -2.75
C GLY A 340 -17.59 -12.28 -2.71
N LEU A 341 -18.28 -12.01 -3.80
CA LEU A 341 -19.30 -10.96 -3.87
C LEU A 341 -20.70 -11.59 -3.72
N ALA A 342 -21.38 -11.29 -2.62
CA ALA A 342 -22.78 -11.69 -2.45
C ALA A 342 -23.60 -10.67 -1.65
N HIS A 343 -24.89 -10.62 -2.00
CA HIS A 343 -25.88 -9.82 -1.27
C HIS A 343 -25.99 -10.23 0.20
N SER A 344 -26.54 -9.33 1.02
CA SER A 344 -26.79 -9.58 2.42
C SER A 344 -27.63 -10.85 2.61
N SER A 345 -27.31 -11.61 3.66
CA SER A 345 -27.98 -12.89 3.99
C SER A 345 -27.77 -14.05 2.99
N ALA A 346 -26.80 -13.96 2.09
CA ALA A 346 -26.51 -15.02 1.10
C ALA A 346 -25.58 -16.15 1.60
N GLY A 347 -25.37 -16.28 2.92
CA GLY A 347 -24.55 -17.37 3.49
C GLY A 347 -23.04 -17.11 3.59
N LYS A 348 -22.59 -15.85 3.49
CA LYS A 348 -21.16 -15.43 3.47
C LYS A 348 -20.35 -15.77 4.75
N ASP A 349 -21.03 -16.06 5.84
CA ASP A 349 -20.41 -16.26 7.16
C ASP A 349 -19.91 -17.70 7.37
N ARG A 350 -20.65 -18.70 6.85
CA ARG A 350 -20.36 -20.12 7.10
C ARG A 350 -18.96 -20.56 6.62
N PRO A 351 -18.50 -20.23 5.40
CA PRO A 351 -17.16 -20.65 4.96
C PRO A 351 -16.04 -20.10 5.85
N ARG A 352 -16.17 -18.85 6.34
CA ARG A 352 -15.17 -18.23 7.22
C ARG A 352 -15.12 -18.90 8.59
N LYS A 353 -16.28 -19.23 9.14
CA LYS A 353 -16.40 -20.01 10.38
C LYS A 353 -15.80 -21.40 10.22
N LEU A 354 -16.14 -22.09 9.13
CA LEU A 354 -15.60 -23.42 8.83
C LEU A 354 -14.07 -23.42 8.74
N ASN A 355 -13.49 -22.44 8.04
CA ASN A 355 -12.03 -22.29 7.99
C ASN A 355 -11.41 -22.12 9.39
N THR A 356 -12.05 -21.30 10.24
CA THR A 356 -11.59 -21.07 11.62
C THR A 356 -11.71 -22.34 12.47
N GLU A 357 -12.83 -23.07 12.35
CA GLU A 357 -13.08 -24.34 13.04
C GLU A 357 -12.02 -25.39 12.68
N ILE A 358 -11.72 -25.57 11.39
CA ILE A 358 -10.73 -26.54 10.90
C ILE A 358 -9.32 -26.14 11.35
N LEU A 359 -8.91 -24.88 11.14
CA LEU A 359 -7.58 -24.41 11.56
C LEU A 359 -7.38 -24.54 13.07
N HIS A 360 -8.41 -24.23 13.86
CA HIS A 360 -8.37 -24.42 15.31
C HIS A 360 -8.23 -25.90 15.69
N ALA A 361 -8.97 -26.78 15.03
CA ALA A 361 -8.92 -28.22 15.29
C ALA A 361 -7.56 -28.87 14.98
N VAL A 362 -6.73 -28.23 14.15
CA VAL A 362 -5.38 -28.72 13.79
C VAL A 362 -4.25 -27.87 14.39
N GLY A 363 -4.55 -26.99 15.35
CA GLY A 363 -3.54 -26.21 16.08
C GLY A 363 -2.98 -25.00 15.34
N LEU A 364 -3.65 -24.53 14.28
CA LEU A 364 -3.24 -23.39 13.44
C LEU A 364 -4.10 -22.13 13.69
N SER A 365 -4.61 -21.96 14.91
CA SER A 365 -5.47 -20.82 15.31
C SER A 365 -4.80 -19.45 15.14
N ASN A 366 -3.47 -19.38 15.25
CA ASN A 366 -2.73 -18.12 15.10
C ASN A 366 -2.60 -17.69 13.63
N CYS A 367 -2.79 -18.61 12.68
CA CYS A 367 -2.67 -18.35 11.25
C CYS A 367 -3.91 -17.70 10.64
N VAL A 368 -4.94 -17.39 11.44
CA VAL A 368 -6.18 -16.75 10.96
C VAL A 368 -6.40 -15.38 11.60
N GLY A 369 -6.61 -14.37 10.76
CA GLY A 369 -6.86 -12.98 11.14
C GLY A 369 -8.21 -12.46 10.65
N GLY A 370 -8.73 -11.43 11.33
CA GLY A 370 -9.97 -10.74 10.97
C GLY A 370 -9.76 -9.60 9.95
N ARG A 371 -10.14 -8.38 10.33
CA ARG A 371 -9.95 -7.17 9.51
C ARG A 371 -8.50 -6.66 9.57
N PHE A 372 -8.05 -6.04 8.48
CA PHE A 372 -6.78 -5.31 8.42
C PHE A 372 -6.88 -4.01 9.23
N ALA A 373 -5.94 -3.78 10.15
CA ALA A 373 -5.86 -2.53 10.91
C ALA A 373 -4.96 -1.49 10.21
N SER A 374 -3.78 -1.91 9.73
CA SER A 374 -2.84 -1.09 8.95
C SER A 374 -1.85 -1.98 8.19
N GLY A 375 -1.06 -1.41 7.26
CA GLY A 375 -0.01 -2.15 6.55
C GLY A 375 1.09 -2.64 7.48
N GLU A 376 1.46 -1.83 8.47
CA GLU A 376 2.40 -2.17 9.53
C GLU A 376 1.92 -3.36 10.37
N GLY A 377 0.62 -3.41 10.67
CA GLY A 377 0.01 -4.52 11.39
C GLY A 377 0.07 -5.84 10.62
N VAL A 378 -0.11 -5.79 9.30
CA VAL A 378 0.03 -6.98 8.43
C VAL A 378 1.47 -7.49 8.44
N GLN A 379 2.46 -6.59 8.32
CA GLN A 379 3.87 -6.97 8.40
C GLN A 379 4.23 -7.56 9.77
N ASP A 380 3.74 -6.97 10.86
CA ASP A 380 4.01 -7.47 12.21
C ASP A 380 3.38 -8.84 12.45
N ALA A 381 2.15 -9.07 11.95
CA ALA A 381 1.50 -10.36 12.01
C ALA A 381 2.30 -11.41 11.21
N LEU A 382 2.71 -11.09 9.99
CA LEU A 382 3.50 -11.99 9.14
C LEU A 382 4.93 -12.23 9.66
N PHE A 383 5.46 -11.34 10.48
CA PHE A 383 6.74 -11.58 11.14
C PHE A 383 6.64 -12.63 12.24
N LEU A 384 5.54 -12.63 13.00
CA LEU A 384 5.27 -13.62 14.04
C LEU A 384 4.82 -14.95 13.42
N GLU A 385 3.92 -14.87 12.44
CA GLU A 385 3.30 -16.01 11.75
C GLU A 385 3.46 -15.79 10.23
N PRO A 386 4.53 -16.28 9.58
CA PRO A 386 4.79 -16.02 8.16
C PRO A 386 3.79 -16.59 7.17
N CYS A 387 2.76 -17.28 7.65
CA CYS A 387 1.69 -17.87 6.87
C CYS A 387 0.34 -17.45 7.49
N MET A 388 -0.37 -16.49 6.88
CA MET A 388 -1.60 -15.90 7.43
C MET A 388 -2.76 -15.92 6.44
N LEU A 389 -3.94 -16.28 6.93
CA LEU A 389 -5.23 -16.16 6.27
C LEU A 389 -6.03 -15.02 6.90
N PHE A 390 -6.23 -13.91 6.19
CA PHE A 390 -7.11 -12.83 6.63
C PHE A 390 -8.51 -12.98 6.04
N GLN A 391 -9.51 -13.10 6.91
CA GLN A 391 -10.91 -13.28 6.53
C GLN A 391 -11.72 -12.00 6.83
N THR A 392 -11.83 -11.12 5.84
CA THR A 392 -12.43 -9.78 6.01
C THR A 392 -13.86 -9.72 5.48
N ASP A 393 -14.82 -9.42 6.36
CA ASP A 393 -16.18 -9.05 5.96
C ASP A 393 -16.28 -7.58 5.58
N GLU A 394 -17.11 -7.30 4.58
CA GLU A 394 -17.36 -5.95 4.03
C GLU A 394 -16.06 -5.26 3.61
N ILE A 395 -15.24 -5.96 2.83
CA ILE A 395 -13.95 -5.43 2.38
C ILE A 395 -14.12 -4.16 1.52
N ASP A 396 -15.30 -3.97 0.92
CA ASP A 396 -15.68 -2.75 0.21
C ASP A 396 -15.63 -1.50 1.10
N GLY A 397 -15.95 -1.61 2.39
CA GLY A 397 -15.82 -0.48 3.33
C GLY A 397 -14.36 -0.03 3.50
N MET A 398 -13.42 -0.98 3.49
CA MET A 398 -11.98 -0.69 3.52
C MET A 398 -11.54 -0.03 2.20
N LEU A 399 -11.95 -0.56 1.05
CA LEU A 399 -11.62 0.01 -0.26
C LEU A 399 -12.19 1.43 -0.44
N GLN A 400 -13.42 1.67 0.01
CA GLN A 400 -14.01 3.01 0.02
C GLN A 400 -13.22 3.97 0.91
N SER A 401 -12.76 3.50 2.08
CA SER A 401 -11.96 4.33 2.99
C SER A 401 -10.62 4.70 2.35
N ILE A 402 -9.99 3.78 1.62
CA ILE A 402 -8.78 4.06 0.84
C ILE A 402 -9.05 5.11 -0.24
N ASN A 403 -10.17 4.99 -0.97
CA ASN A 403 -10.51 5.95 -2.04
C ASN A 403 -10.92 7.34 -1.55
N LYS A 404 -11.55 7.45 -0.38
CA LYS A 404 -12.01 8.74 0.18
C LYS A 404 -10.97 9.45 1.05
N SER A 405 -9.97 8.73 1.55
CA SER A 405 -8.96 9.24 2.47
C SER A 405 -7.85 9.99 1.74
N LYS A 406 -7.51 11.21 2.22
CA LYS A 406 -6.25 11.90 1.85
C LYS A 406 -5.07 11.52 2.77
N GLU A 407 -5.27 10.59 3.68
CA GLU A 407 -4.30 10.18 4.70
C GLU A 407 -3.41 9.02 4.22
N ALA A 408 -2.10 9.14 4.43
CA ALA A 408 -1.08 8.19 3.98
C ALA A 408 -1.24 6.75 4.54
N ARG A 409 -1.90 6.59 5.70
CA ARG A 409 -2.08 5.28 6.37
C ARG A 409 -2.86 4.27 5.52
N HIS A 410 -3.85 4.73 4.76
CA HIS A 410 -4.71 3.83 3.98
C HIS A 410 -4.02 3.38 2.67
N GLU A 411 -3.16 4.23 2.09
CA GLU A 411 -2.32 3.83 0.96
C GLU A 411 -1.28 2.77 1.35
N ALA A 412 -0.74 2.85 2.57
CA ALA A 412 0.24 1.88 3.06
C ALA A 412 -0.30 0.44 3.14
N ILE A 413 -1.61 0.25 3.35
CA ILE A 413 -2.25 -1.08 3.36
C ILE A 413 -2.15 -1.71 1.97
N MET A 414 -2.57 -1.00 0.93
CA MET A 414 -2.56 -1.50 -0.45
C MET A 414 -1.15 -1.82 -0.94
N GLY A 415 -0.20 -0.91 -0.66
CA GLY A 415 1.21 -1.16 -0.94
C GLY A 415 1.71 -2.43 -0.25
N THR A 416 1.39 -2.61 1.03
CA THR A 416 1.78 -3.81 1.78
C THR A 416 1.18 -5.08 1.19
N LEU A 417 -0.11 -5.11 0.84
CA LEU A 417 -0.75 -6.28 0.22
C LEU A 417 -0.05 -6.63 -1.11
N LEU A 418 0.17 -5.65 -1.98
CA LEU A 418 0.88 -5.86 -3.26
C LEU A 418 2.29 -6.42 -3.07
N THR A 419 3.02 -5.89 -2.09
CA THR A 419 4.36 -6.36 -1.76
C THR A 419 4.33 -7.78 -1.20
N MET A 420 3.49 -8.07 -0.21
CA MET A 420 3.40 -9.41 0.40
C MET A 420 3.00 -10.47 -0.64
N TYR A 421 2.12 -10.12 -1.59
CA TYR A 421 1.75 -11.03 -2.67
C TYR A 421 2.94 -11.36 -3.58
N SER A 422 3.75 -10.35 -3.92
CA SER A 422 4.87 -10.48 -4.86
C SER A 422 6.13 -11.05 -4.20
N SER A 423 6.28 -10.88 -2.88
CA SER A 423 7.42 -11.35 -2.11
C SER A 423 7.32 -12.81 -1.65
N ALA A 424 6.29 -13.56 -2.05
CA ALA A 424 6.02 -14.89 -1.49
C ALA A 424 7.14 -15.93 -1.69
N ASN A 425 8.01 -15.73 -2.69
CA ASN A 425 9.18 -16.56 -2.97
C ASN A 425 10.52 -15.88 -2.63
N SER A 426 10.51 -14.77 -1.90
CA SER A 426 11.69 -13.99 -1.56
C SER A 426 11.70 -13.57 -0.10
N VAL A 427 12.78 -12.91 0.33
CA VAL A 427 12.94 -12.38 1.67
C VAL A 427 12.49 -10.92 1.67
N PHE A 428 11.46 -10.61 2.45
CA PHE A 428 11.00 -9.25 2.65
C PHE A 428 11.69 -8.62 3.87
N PRO A 429 12.58 -7.62 3.69
CA PRO A 429 13.16 -6.91 4.82
C PRO A 429 12.09 -6.05 5.50
N MET A 430 11.87 -6.24 6.80
CA MET A 430 10.90 -5.42 7.51
C MET A 430 11.39 -3.98 7.66
N ARG A 431 10.42 -3.08 7.80
CA ARG A 431 10.66 -1.71 8.25
C ARG A 431 11.46 -1.70 9.55
N ARG A 432 12.44 -0.80 9.65
CA ARG A 432 13.21 -0.60 10.89
C ARG A 432 12.36 0.15 11.91
N LYS A 433 12.32 -0.35 13.14
CA LYS A 433 11.70 0.33 14.29
C LYS A 433 12.82 0.92 15.15
N ALA A 434 12.77 2.22 15.43
CA ALA A 434 13.79 2.87 16.27
C ALA A 434 13.99 2.14 17.61
N GLY A 435 15.25 1.97 18.02
CA GLY A 435 15.62 1.45 19.33
C GLY A 435 15.47 -0.07 19.51
N LYS A 436 15.19 -0.84 18.46
CA LYS A 436 15.16 -2.30 18.51
C LYS A 436 16.31 -2.91 17.69
N GLU A 437 16.64 -4.16 18.01
CA GLU A 437 17.57 -5.03 17.28
C GLU A 437 17.33 -5.02 15.75
N PRO A 438 18.31 -5.44 14.91
CA PRO A 438 18.24 -5.32 13.45
C PRO A 438 16.89 -5.75 12.89
N PRO A 439 16.39 -5.09 11.82
CA PRO A 439 15.08 -5.38 11.29
C PRO A 439 14.98 -6.88 11.02
N GLY A 440 13.96 -7.50 11.59
CA GLY A 440 13.56 -8.84 11.19
C GLY A 440 13.31 -8.89 9.69
N ALA A 441 13.40 -10.08 9.11
CA ALA A 441 12.97 -10.30 7.74
C ALA A 441 11.82 -11.28 7.76
N ILE A 442 10.83 -11.05 6.90
CA ILE A 442 9.77 -12.01 6.64
C ILE A 442 10.25 -12.84 5.45
N ASP A 443 10.76 -14.04 5.72
CA ASP A 443 11.26 -14.94 4.70
C ASP A 443 10.09 -15.70 4.05
N GLN A 444 9.91 -15.58 2.75
CA GLN A 444 8.86 -16.27 1.98
C GLN A 444 7.47 -16.14 2.63
N PRO A 445 6.92 -14.92 2.77
CA PRO A 445 5.59 -14.70 3.33
C PRO A 445 4.51 -15.40 2.52
N CYS A 446 3.59 -16.09 3.17
CA CYS A 446 2.37 -16.59 2.55
C CYS A 446 1.18 -15.83 3.14
N LEU A 447 0.68 -14.85 2.38
CA LEU A 447 -0.52 -14.09 2.74
C LEU A 447 -1.69 -14.53 1.85
N VAL A 448 -2.70 -15.15 2.46
CA VAL A 448 -3.97 -15.46 1.81
C VAL A 448 -5.02 -14.47 2.32
N VAL A 449 -5.76 -13.86 1.40
CA VAL A 449 -6.86 -12.95 1.74
C VAL A 449 -8.16 -13.53 1.22
N PHE A 450 -9.13 -13.70 2.12
CA PHE A 450 -10.49 -14.04 1.77
C PHE A 450 -11.41 -12.91 2.22
N GLY A 451 -11.76 -12.03 1.28
CA GLY A 451 -12.69 -10.94 1.51
C GLY A 451 -14.10 -11.29 1.03
N THR A 452 -15.11 -10.70 1.67
CA THR A 452 -16.47 -10.70 1.13
C THR A 452 -17.03 -9.28 1.06
N ALA A 453 -17.85 -9.02 0.04
CA ALA A 453 -18.49 -7.72 -0.17
C ALA A 453 -19.83 -7.89 -0.90
N ILE A 454 -20.61 -6.80 -0.98
CA ILE A 454 -21.80 -6.75 -1.84
C ILE A 454 -21.35 -6.30 -3.24
N PRO A 455 -21.78 -6.96 -4.35
CA PRO A 455 -21.26 -6.67 -5.68
C PRO A 455 -21.30 -5.18 -6.05
N ASN A 456 -22.46 -4.54 -5.93
CA ASN A 456 -22.60 -3.11 -6.26
C ASN A 456 -21.68 -2.22 -5.43
N HIS A 457 -21.60 -2.44 -4.11
CA HIS A 457 -20.77 -1.62 -3.24
C HIS A 457 -19.28 -1.83 -3.52
N TYR A 458 -18.88 -3.06 -3.87
CA TYR A 458 -17.50 -3.37 -4.24
C TYR A 458 -17.11 -2.64 -5.52
N TYR A 459 -17.86 -2.80 -6.61
CA TYR A 459 -17.48 -2.15 -7.86
C TYR A 459 -17.58 -0.62 -7.80
N GLU A 460 -18.57 -0.07 -7.08
CA GLU A 460 -18.66 1.38 -6.81
C GLU A 460 -17.53 1.89 -5.90
N SER A 461 -16.88 0.99 -5.14
CA SER A 461 -15.72 1.32 -4.32
C SER A 461 -14.40 1.28 -5.08
N LEU A 462 -14.36 0.78 -6.32
CA LEU A 462 -13.14 0.74 -7.13
C LEU A 462 -12.90 2.08 -7.82
N SER A 463 -11.63 2.46 -7.92
CA SER A 463 -11.18 3.59 -8.73
C SER A 463 -10.32 3.09 -9.89
N GLU A 464 -10.21 3.87 -10.96
CA GLU A 464 -9.34 3.55 -12.10
C GLU A 464 -7.90 3.25 -11.65
N ARG A 465 -7.38 4.04 -10.70
CA ARG A 465 -6.07 3.80 -10.06
C ARG A 465 -5.96 2.42 -9.41
N MET A 466 -7.02 1.89 -8.78
CA MET A 466 -7.00 0.54 -8.18
C MET A 466 -7.05 -0.57 -9.22
N LEU A 467 -7.63 -0.30 -10.39
CA LEU A 467 -7.64 -1.25 -11.50
C LEU A 467 -6.25 -1.38 -12.12
N THR A 468 -5.50 -0.28 -12.22
CA THR A 468 -4.19 -0.21 -12.88
C THR A 468 -3.00 -0.41 -11.94
N ASN A 469 -3.12 -0.19 -10.63
CA ASN A 469 -2.02 -0.39 -9.66
C ASN A 469 -1.70 -1.88 -9.37
N GLY A 470 -2.39 -2.81 -10.02
CA GLY A 470 -2.15 -4.24 -9.92
C GLY A 470 -2.78 -4.95 -8.72
N PHE A 471 -3.57 -4.28 -7.87
CA PHE A 471 -4.33 -4.96 -6.80
C PHE A 471 -5.49 -5.75 -7.39
N PHE A 472 -6.28 -5.10 -8.25
CA PHE A 472 -7.41 -5.72 -8.94
C PHE A 472 -6.95 -6.96 -9.71
N ALA A 473 -5.86 -6.85 -10.47
CA ALA A 473 -5.32 -7.95 -11.28
C ALA A 473 -4.74 -9.12 -10.48
N ARG A 474 -4.42 -8.95 -9.19
CA ARG A 474 -3.96 -10.04 -8.28
C ARG A 474 -5.11 -10.71 -7.52
N THR A 475 -6.32 -10.18 -7.67
CA THR A 475 -7.48 -10.60 -6.89
C THR A 475 -8.44 -11.40 -7.76
N ILE A 476 -8.89 -12.55 -7.28
CA ILE A 476 -9.91 -13.38 -7.94
C ILE A 476 -11.28 -12.98 -7.38
N VAL A 477 -12.11 -12.35 -8.20
CA VAL A 477 -13.38 -11.73 -7.77
C VAL A 477 -14.60 -12.52 -8.24
N LEU A 478 -15.14 -13.38 -7.38
CA LEU A 478 -16.24 -14.27 -7.74
C LEU A 478 -17.60 -13.73 -7.31
N GLU A 479 -18.49 -13.52 -8.27
CA GLU A 479 -19.86 -13.08 -8.03
C GLU A 479 -20.78 -14.26 -7.76
N CYS A 480 -21.50 -14.20 -6.64
CA CYS A 480 -22.59 -15.13 -6.38
C CYS A 480 -23.79 -14.79 -7.25
N GLY A 481 -24.38 -15.84 -7.83
CA GLY A 481 -25.67 -15.74 -8.48
C GLY A 481 -26.82 -15.51 -7.51
N ILE A 482 -28.02 -15.86 -7.97
CA ILE A 482 -29.23 -15.75 -7.17
C ILE A 482 -29.08 -16.60 -5.91
N ARG A 483 -29.47 -16.04 -4.77
CA ARG A 483 -29.46 -16.73 -3.48
C ARG A 483 -30.29 -18.01 -3.55
N SER A 484 -29.68 -19.13 -3.20
CA SER A 484 -30.35 -20.43 -3.08
C SER A 484 -31.45 -20.43 -2.00
N PRO A 485 -32.45 -21.31 -2.11
CA PRO A 485 -33.36 -21.59 -0.99
C PRO A 485 -32.58 -21.92 0.28
N GLY A 486 -33.10 -21.47 1.42
CA GLY A 486 -32.51 -21.82 2.72
C GLY A 486 -32.77 -23.28 3.09
N GLN A 487 -31.98 -23.78 4.01
CA GLN A 487 -32.16 -25.07 4.66
C GLN A 487 -32.03 -24.92 6.18
N GLU A 488 -32.60 -25.86 6.93
CA GLU A 488 -32.44 -25.88 8.39
C GLU A 488 -30.99 -26.25 8.74
N PRO A 489 -30.22 -25.37 9.40
CA PRO A 489 -28.82 -25.66 9.68
C PRO A 489 -28.69 -26.72 10.77
N GLY A 490 -28.01 -27.82 10.45
CA GLY A 490 -27.63 -28.84 11.43
C GLY A 490 -26.27 -28.56 12.04
N ILE A 491 -26.11 -28.85 13.35
CA ILE A 491 -24.78 -28.95 13.97
C ILE A 491 -24.23 -30.32 13.59
N GLN A 492 -23.29 -30.33 12.65
CA GLN A 492 -22.59 -31.54 12.22
C GLN A 492 -21.11 -31.46 12.63
N PRO A 493 -20.52 -32.57 13.10
CA PRO A 493 -19.08 -32.60 13.34
C PRO A 493 -18.32 -32.38 12.04
N LEU A 494 -17.10 -31.83 12.15
CA LEU A 494 -16.20 -31.71 11.01
C LEU A 494 -15.91 -33.11 10.42
N PRO A 495 -15.88 -33.28 9.10
CA PRO A 495 -15.60 -34.58 8.49
C PRO A 495 -14.20 -35.06 8.86
N GLU A 496 -14.07 -36.32 9.28
CA GLU A 496 -12.78 -36.86 9.73
C GLU A 496 -11.72 -36.77 8.62
N ARG A 497 -12.08 -37.09 7.37
CA ARG A 497 -11.18 -36.99 6.21
C ARG A 497 -10.61 -35.58 5.98
N VAL A 498 -11.44 -34.55 6.22
CA VAL A 498 -11.03 -33.14 6.14
C VAL A 498 -10.04 -32.83 7.26
N LEU A 499 -10.31 -33.28 8.48
CA LEU A 499 -9.39 -33.10 9.62
C LEU A 499 -8.07 -33.85 9.42
N GLU A 500 -8.10 -35.09 8.92
CA GLU A 500 -6.90 -35.87 8.60
C GLU A 500 -6.01 -35.14 7.59
N THR A 501 -6.60 -34.64 6.50
CA THR A 501 -5.86 -33.89 5.48
C THR A 501 -5.30 -32.58 6.04
N ALA A 502 -6.09 -31.84 6.82
CA ALA A 502 -5.64 -30.59 7.44
C ALA A 502 -4.53 -30.83 8.48
N ARG A 503 -4.61 -31.89 9.28
CA ARG A 503 -3.55 -32.30 10.22
C ARG A 503 -2.30 -32.73 9.48
N TRP A 504 -2.45 -33.52 8.42
CA TRP A 504 -1.31 -33.90 7.58
C TRP A 504 -0.60 -32.65 7.06
N TRP A 505 -1.34 -31.67 6.53
CA TRP A 505 -0.74 -30.41 6.12
C TRP A 505 -0.08 -29.70 7.29
N ALA A 506 -0.73 -29.57 8.45
CA ALA A 506 -0.16 -28.92 9.63
C ALA A 506 1.20 -29.53 10.02
N ASP A 507 1.29 -30.86 10.04
CA ASP A 507 2.47 -31.63 10.44
C ASP A 507 3.54 -31.73 9.34
N PHE A 508 3.17 -31.57 8.07
CA PHE A 508 4.09 -31.72 6.95
C PHE A 508 5.17 -30.63 6.95
N GLN A 509 6.43 -31.08 7.00
CA GLN A 509 7.63 -30.26 6.89
C GLN A 509 8.46 -30.74 5.68
N PRO A 510 8.59 -29.93 4.60
CA PRO A 510 9.27 -30.37 3.38
C PRO A 510 10.80 -30.34 3.45
N GLY A 511 11.40 -29.68 4.46
CA GLY A 511 12.85 -29.60 4.62
C GLY A 511 13.42 -30.76 5.44
N THR A 512 14.74 -30.72 5.68
CA THR A 512 15.46 -31.70 6.53
C THR A 512 16.40 -31.06 7.57
N GLY A 513 16.31 -29.75 7.83
CA GLY A 513 17.29 -28.98 8.58
C GLY A 513 16.74 -28.10 9.72
N ASN A 514 17.59 -27.84 10.72
CA ASN A 514 17.26 -27.11 11.95
C ASN A 514 16.90 -25.61 11.78
N LEU A 515 16.90 -25.08 10.54
CA LEU A 515 16.59 -23.68 10.21
C LEU A 515 15.29 -23.52 9.39
N GLU A 516 14.53 -24.60 9.18
CA GLU A 516 13.31 -24.59 8.34
C GLU A 516 12.26 -23.57 8.74
N ASN A 517 12.12 -23.30 10.05
CA ASN A 517 11.19 -22.28 10.53
C ASN A 517 11.59 -20.87 10.08
N TRP A 518 12.87 -20.64 9.83
CA TRP A 518 13.41 -19.35 9.40
C TRP A 518 13.52 -19.24 7.88
N HIS A 519 13.96 -20.30 7.18
CA HIS A 519 14.03 -20.36 5.72
C HIS A 519 13.41 -21.68 5.19
N PRO A 520 12.14 -21.67 4.75
CA PRO A 520 11.46 -22.87 4.30
C PRO A 520 12.02 -23.31 2.95
N ALA A 521 12.19 -24.63 2.80
CA ALA A 521 12.54 -25.30 1.56
C ALA A 521 11.29 -25.99 0.99
N PRO A 522 10.40 -25.28 0.28
CA PRO A 522 9.16 -25.86 -0.25
C PRO A 522 9.44 -27.03 -1.21
N LYS A 523 8.62 -28.07 -1.09
CA LYS A 523 8.65 -29.19 -2.04
C LYS A 523 8.18 -28.70 -3.41
N ILE A 524 8.95 -29.02 -4.44
CA ILE A 524 8.55 -28.74 -5.82
C ILE A 524 7.51 -29.79 -6.24
N VAL A 525 6.34 -29.32 -6.65
CA VAL A 525 5.31 -30.15 -7.28
C VAL A 525 5.62 -30.20 -8.78
N PRO A 526 5.96 -31.39 -9.34
CA PRO A 526 6.36 -31.49 -10.73
C PRO A 526 5.18 -31.25 -11.68
N HIS A 527 5.50 -30.88 -12.92
CA HIS A 527 4.54 -30.83 -14.02
C HIS A 527 4.64 -32.10 -14.84
N THR A 528 3.52 -32.60 -15.35
CA THR A 528 3.56 -33.51 -16.50
C THR A 528 3.96 -32.75 -17.77
N ASP A 529 4.45 -33.47 -18.78
CA ASP A 529 4.86 -32.83 -20.05
C ASP A 529 3.69 -32.13 -20.75
N ASP A 530 2.50 -32.74 -20.76
CA ASP A 530 1.28 -32.16 -21.32
C ASP A 530 0.85 -30.89 -20.56
N ALA A 531 0.94 -30.90 -19.23
CA ALA A 531 0.65 -29.74 -18.40
C ALA A 531 1.59 -28.57 -18.74
N LYS A 532 2.88 -28.86 -18.94
CA LYS A 532 3.87 -27.86 -19.33
C LYS A 532 3.56 -27.25 -20.70
N ALA A 533 3.12 -28.05 -21.67
CA ALA A 533 2.75 -27.56 -22.99
C ALA A 533 1.56 -26.57 -22.91
N ILE A 534 0.51 -26.93 -22.17
CA ILE A 534 -0.68 -26.08 -22.00
C ILE A 534 -0.35 -24.79 -21.24
N LEU A 535 0.53 -24.85 -20.23
CA LEU A 535 1.00 -23.65 -19.52
C LEU A 535 1.74 -22.66 -20.44
N VAL A 536 2.51 -23.18 -21.42
CA VAL A 536 3.18 -22.35 -22.42
C VAL A 536 2.18 -21.74 -23.38
N GLU A 537 1.24 -22.53 -23.90
CA GLU A 537 0.16 -22.05 -24.78
C GLU A 537 -0.66 -20.96 -24.10
N THR A 538 -1.08 -21.19 -22.86
CA THR A 538 -1.86 -20.23 -22.06
C THR A 538 -1.11 -18.91 -21.84
N ARG A 539 0.22 -18.97 -21.66
CA ARG A 539 1.05 -17.76 -21.55
C ARG A 539 1.05 -16.98 -22.87
N LEU A 540 1.23 -17.65 -24.01
CA LEU A 540 1.23 -17.02 -25.33
C LEU A 540 -0.13 -16.39 -25.66
N GLU A 541 -1.23 -17.05 -25.29
CA GLU A 541 -2.57 -16.48 -25.43
C GLU A 541 -2.77 -15.23 -24.59
N ALA A 542 -2.34 -15.25 -23.32
CA ALA A 542 -2.41 -14.08 -22.44
C ALA A 542 -1.54 -12.92 -22.96
N GLU A 543 -0.34 -13.20 -23.51
CA GLU A 543 0.53 -12.21 -24.14
C GLU A 543 -0.12 -11.59 -25.40
N ALA A 544 -0.85 -12.39 -26.18
CA ALA A 544 -1.59 -11.89 -27.33
C ALA A 544 -2.74 -10.96 -26.91
N GLU A 545 -3.51 -11.31 -25.88
CA GLU A 545 -4.56 -10.43 -25.34
C GLU A 545 -4.00 -9.17 -24.68
N TYR A 546 -2.86 -9.29 -23.98
CA TYR A 546 -2.12 -8.14 -23.47
C TYR A 546 -1.74 -7.18 -24.60
N THR A 547 -1.17 -7.70 -25.69
CA THR A 547 -0.75 -6.89 -26.85
C THR A 547 -1.94 -6.20 -27.51
N LYS A 548 -3.11 -6.85 -27.57
CA LYS A 548 -4.34 -6.23 -28.06
C LYS A 548 -4.78 -5.08 -27.16
N ALA A 549 -4.79 -5.28 -25.83
CA ALA A 549 -5.15 -4.26 -24.86
C ALA A 549 -4.20 -3.05 -24.94
N GLU A 550 -2.90 -3.30 -25.07
CA GLU A 550 -1.90 -2.25 -25.28
C GLU A 550 -2.13 -1.48 -26.58
N GLY A 551 -2.45 -2.18 -27.67
CA GLY A 551 -2.75 -1.58 -28.97
C GLY A 551 -3.95 -0.62 -28.98
N ILE A 552 -4.89 -0.79 -28.05
CA ILE A 552 -6.06 0.11 -27.86
C ILE A 552 -5.94 1.01 -26.63
N SER A 553 -4.76 1.08 -26.00
CA SER A 553 -4.51 1.85 -24.77
C SER A 553 -5.42 1.50 -23.58
N ASP A 554 -5.86 0.24 -23.47
CA ASP A 554 -6.61 -0.27 -22.32
C ASP A 554 -5.67 -0.66 -21.17
N ALA A 555 -5.36 0.31 -20.30
CA ALA A 555 -4.48 0.13 -19.15
C ALA A 555 -5.01 -0.91 -18.12
N VAL A 556 -6.32 -1.11 -18.06
CA VAL A 556 -6.91 -2.13 -17.16
C VAL A 556 -6.72 -3.50 -17.77
N GLY A 557 -7.02 -3.65 -19.06
CA GLY A 557 -6.79 -4.85 -19.85
C GLY A 557 -5.34 -5.34 -19.76
N THR A 558 -4.36 -4.47 -20.02
CA THR A 558 -2.93 -4.83 -19.93
C THR A 558 -2.56 -5.35 -18.52
N THR A 559 -3.02 -4.66 -17.49
CA THR A 559 -2.73 -5.03 -16.09
C THR A 559 -3.31 -6.41 -15.73
N VAL A 560 -4.56 -6.70 -16.14
CA VAL A 560 -5.24 -7.96 -15.80
C VAL A 560 -4.70 -9.12 -16.65
N TRP A 561 -4.56 -8.95 -17.97
CA TRP A 561 -4.03 -9.99 -18.86
C TRP A 561 -2.59 -10.40 -18.48
N GLY A 562 -1.77 -9.44 -18.02
CA GLY A 562 -0.41 -9.70 -17.55
C GLY A 562 -0.30 -10.65 -16.34
N ARG A 563 -1.41 -10.92 -15.62
CA ARG A 563 -1.43 -11.81 -14.45
C ARG A 563 -2.02 -13.20 -14.71
N VAL A 564 -2.57 -13.44 -15.91
CA VAL A 564 -3.23 -14.69 -16.25
C VAL A 564 -2.30 -15.90 -16.11
N SER A 565 -1.07 -15.82 -16.66
CA SER A 565 -0.13 -16.95 -16.59
C SER A 565 0.26 -17.30 -15.14
N GLU A 566 0.45 -16.29 -14.29
CA GLU A 566 0.75 -16.47 -12.86
C GLU A 566 -0.43 -17.13 -12.13
N HIS A 567 -1.65 -16.65 -12.35
CA HIS A 567 -2.86 -17.21 -11.72
C HIS A 567 -3.11 -18.66 -12.13
N VAL A 568 -2.95 -18.99 -13.42
CA VAL A 568 -3.14 -20.37 -13.91
C VAL A 568 -2.16 -21.32 -13.22
N ARG A 569 -0.88 -20.93 -13.07
CA ARG A 569 0.13 -21.74 -12.36
C ARG A 569 -0.20 -21.92 -10.89
N LYS A 570 -0.56 -20.84 -10.21
CA LYS A 570 -0.94 -20.87 -8.78
C LYS A 570 -2.16 -21.75 -8.54
N LEU A 571 -3.21 -21.61 -9.35
CA LEU A 571 -4.42 -22.41 -9.21
C LEU A 571 -4.21 -23.87 -9.61
N ALA A 572 -3.39 -24.16 -10.63
CA ALA A 572 -3.03 -25.55 -10.99
C ALA A 572 -2.23 -26.23 -9.86
N LEU A 573 -1.34 -25.49 -9.19
CA LEU A 573 -0.65 -25.96 -7.99
C LEU A 573 -1.64 -26.28 -6.87
N VAL A 574 -2.57 -25.36 -6.56
CA VAL A 574 -3.59 -25.55 -5.52
C VAL A 574 -4.52 -26.73 -5.85
N TYR A 575 -4.88 -26.90 -7.13
CA TYR A 575 -5.63 -28.06 -7.61
C TYR A 575 -4.87 -29.36 -7.31
N ALA A 576 -3.60 -29.45 -7.71
CA ALA A 576 -2.81 -30.67 -7.58
C ALA A 576 -2.66 -31.11 -6.11
N VAL A 577 -2.44 -30.16 -5.20
CA VAL A 577 -2.31 -30.46 -3.77
C VAL A 577 -3.65 -30.74 -3.09
N SER A 578 -4.75 -30.25 -3.63
CA SER A 578 -6.10 -30.62 -3.19
C SER A 578 -6.44 -32.05 -3.61
N GLU A 579 -6.15 -32.40 -4.87
CA GLU A 579 -6.44 -33.72 -5.44
C GLU A 579 -5.64 -34.82 -4.74
N ASN A 580 -4.34 -34.59 -4.51
CA ASN A 580 -3.48 -35.54 -3.81
C ASN A 580 -2.37 -34.82 -3.04
N PHE A 581 -2.57 -34.60 -1.75
CA PHE A 581 -1.59 -33.90 -0.91
C PHE A 581 -0.31 -34.70 -0.64
N GLU A 582 -0.35 -36.04 -0.66
CA GLU A 582 0.82 -36.89 -0.36
C GLU A 582 1.81 -36.90 -1.52
N ARG A 583 1.27 -37.05 -2.74
CA ARG A 583 2.02 -37.15 -4.00
C ARG A 583 1.40 -36.24 -5.06
N PRO A 584 1.46 -34.91 -4.84
CA PRO A 584 0.90 -33.97 -5.80
C PRO A 584 1.73 -33.96 -7.07
N GLU A 585 1.04 -33.84 -8.21
CA GLU A 585 1.61 -33.62 -9.52
C GLU A 585 0.68 -32.67 -10.29
N ILE A 586 1.23 -31.63 -10.91
CA ILE A 586 0.45 -30.70 -11.73
C ILE A 586 0.20 -31.40 -13.07
N SER A 587 -0.96 -32.04 -13.14
CA SER A 587 -1.43 -32.82 -14.28
C SER A 587 -2.06 -31.95 -15.36
N LYS A 588 -2.33 -32.55 -16.52
CA LYS A 588 -3.08 -31.92 -17.61
C LYS A 588 -4.43 -31.38 -17.13
N ALA A 589 -5.16 -32.17 -16.34
CA ALA A 589 -6.47 -31.80 -15.81
C ALA A 589 -6.41 -30.58 -14.89
N ALA A 590 -5.37 -30.49 -14.04
CA ALA A 590 -5.15 -29.35 -13.16
C ALA A 590 -4.96 -28.04 -13.96
N VAL A 591 -4.15 -28.09 -15.02
CA VAL A 591 -3.88 -26.92 -15.87
C VAL A 591 -5.08 -26.55 -16.73
N ASP A 592 -5.78 -27.53 -17.32
CA ASP A 592 -7.00 -27.28 -18.10
C ASP A 592 -8.06 -26.58 -17.26
N TRP A 593 -8.33 -27.10 -16.05
CA TRP A 593 -9.25 -26.48 -15.11
C TRP A 593 -8.82 -25.05 -14.77
N ALA A 594 -7.57 -24.86 -14.37
CA ALA A 594 -7.06 -23.55 -13.96
C ALA A 594 -7.11 -22.54 -15.12
N ARG A 595 -6.76 -22.97 -16.34
CA ARG A 595 -6.85 -22.17 -17.56
C ARG A 595 -8.29 -21.74 -17.84
N CYS A 596 -9.23 -22.68 -17.89
CA CYS A 596 -10.64 -22.39 -18.15
C CYS A 596 -11.20 -21.42 -17.11
N PHE A 597 -10.94 -21.67 -15.83
CA PHE A 597 -11.37 -20.81 -14.74
C PHE A 597 -10.78 -19.40 -14.85
N VAL A 598 -9.45 -19.25 -15.00
CA VAL A 598 -8.79 -17.94 -15.01
C VAL A 598 -9.17 -17.13 -16.25
N LEU A 599 -9.25 -17.74 -17.43
CA LEU A 599 -9.63 -17.04 -18.66
C LEU A 599 -11.07 -16.54 -18.59
N HIS A 600 -12.01 -17.36 -18.09
CA HIS A 600 -13.39 -16.95 -17.86
C HIS A 600 -13.44 -15.79 -16.87
N GLN A 601 -12.77 -15.97 -15.73
CA GLN A 601 -12.79 -15.00 -14.65
C GLN A 601 -12.13 -13.67 -15.03
N THR A 602 -11.07 -13.70 -15.84
CA THR A 602 -10.40 -12.51 -16.36
C THR A 602 -11.34 -11.69 -17.24
N ARG A 603 -12.01 -12.34 -18.20
CA ARG A 603 -13.00 -11.68 -19.07
C ARG A 603 -14.16 -11.11 -18.26
N ARG A 604 -14.64 -11.84 -17.25
CA ARG A 604 -15.72 -11.39 -16.38
C ARG A 604 -15.32 -10.17 -15.56
N MET A 605 -14.08 -10.15 -15.04
CA MET A 605 -13.56 -9.00 -14.30
C MET A 605 -13.41 -7.75 -15.17
N LEU A 606 -12.89 -7.89 -16.39
CA LEU A 606 -12.80 -6.78 -17.34
C LEU A 606 -14.17 -6.23 -17.71
N PHE A 607 -15.12 -7.11 -18.05
CA PHE A 607 -16.51 -6.73 -18.31
C PHE A 607 -17.13 -5.96 -17.13
N GLN A 608 -16.96 -6.45 -15.91
CA GLN A 608 -17.54 -5.81 -14.73
C GLN A 608 -16.88 -4.48 -14.38
N ALA A 609 -15.56 -4.37 -14.56
CA ALA A 609 -14.83 -3.13 -14.38
C ALA A 609 -15.32 -2.06 -15.36
N GLU A 610 -15.42 -2.42 -16.65
CA GLU A 610 -15.95 -1.55 -17.71
C GLU A 610 -17.39 -1.09 -17.42
N ALA A 611 -18.24 -1.96 -16.86
CA ALA A 611 -19.64 -1.67 -16.60
C ALA A 611 -19.92 -0.83 -15.33
N HIS A 612 -18.94 -0.73 -14.40
CA HIS A 612 -19.18 -0.17 -13.07
C HIS A 612 -18.19 0.89 -12.60
N VAL A 613 -16.96 0.92 -13.11
CA VAL A 613 -15.93 1.83 -12.60
C VAL A 613 -15.96 3.16 -13.34
N ALA A 614 -16.35 4.21 -12.61
CA ALA A 614 -16.53 5.53 -13.16
C ALA A 614 -15.27 6.38 -13.02
N GLU A 615 -14.88 7.05 -14.09
CA GLU A 615 -13.78 8.05 -14.08
C GLU A 615 -14.12 9.28 -13.22
N ASN A 616 -15.40 9.65 -13.13
CA ASN A 616 -15.85 10.80 -12.34
C ASN A 616 -17.32 10.67 -11.90
N PRO A 617 -17.81 11.50 -10.95
CA PRO A 617 -19.17 11.38 -10.43
C PRO A 617 -20.27 11.51 -11.48
N PHE A 618 -20.06 12.34 -12.51
CA PHE A 618 -21.03 12.49 -13.60
C PHE A 618 -21.06 11.24 -14.50
N HIS A 619 -19.89 10.68 -14.81
CA HIS A 619 -19.78 9.41 -15.52
C HIS A 619 -20.45 8.26 -14.76
N ALA A 620 -20.35 8.25 -13.42
CA ALA A 620 -21.04 7.26 -12.59
C ALA A 620 -22.57 7.31 -12.79
N GLU A 621 -23.15 8.51 -12.84
CA GLU A 621 -24.59 8.68 -13.10
C GLU A 621 -24.97 8.33 -14.55
N CYS A 622 -24.12 8.59 -15.54
CA CYS A 622 -24.30 8.12 -16.92
C CYS A 622 -24.36 6.59 -16.99
N MET A 623 -23.38 5.89 -16.41
CA MET A 623 -23.35 4.42 -16.40
C MET A 623 -24.53 3.82 -15.64
N LYS A 624 -24.94 4.43 -14.52
CA LYS A 624 -26.12 4.03 -13.77
C LYS A 624 -27.40 4.12 -14.62
N LEU A 625 -27.55 5.17 -15.43
CA LEU A 625 -28.66 5.31 -16.38
C LEU A 625 -28.63 4.20 -17.43
N MET A 626 -27.47 3.98 -18.05
CA MET A 626 -27.26 2.91 -19.05
C MET A 626 -27.58 1.53 -18.51
N ARG A 627 -27.15 1.23 -17.28
CA ARG A 627 -27.45 -0.04 -16.59
C ARG A 627 -28.95 -0.25 -16.43
N LYS A 628 -29.69 0.79 -16.02
CA LYS A 628 -31.15 0.71 -15.87
C LYS A 628 -31.86 0.46 -17.20
N LEU A 629 -31.32 0.95 -18.31
CA LEU A 629 -31.80 0.61 -19.65
C LEU A 629 -31.45 -0.83 -20.02
N ARG A 630 -30.22 -1.31 -19.79
CA ARG A 630 -29.80 -2.69 -20.08
C ARG A 630 -30.64 -3.72 -19.32
N GLU A 631 -30.93 -3.45 -18.05
CA GLU A 631 -31.76 -4.28 -17.18
C GLU A 631 -33.27 -4.25 -17.53
N SER A 632 -33.69 -3.37 -18.46
CA SER A 632 -35.11 -3.20 -18.79
C SER A 632 -35.56 -4.09 -19.96
N PRO A 633 -36.82 -4.57 -19.95
CA PRO A 633 -37.39 -5.28 -21.10
C PRO A 633 -37.32 -4.43 -22.37
N ALA A 634 -36.88 -5.03 -23.48
CA ALA A 634 -36.62 -4.34 -24.76
C ALA A 634 -35.59 -3.18 -24.69
N GLN A 635 -34.75 -3.15 -23.64
CA GLN A 635 -33.70 -2.16 -23.45
C GLN A 635 -34.20 -0.70 -23.54
N THR A 636 -35.46 -0.49 -23.13
CA THR A 636 -36.19 0.77 -23.28
C THR A 636 -36.97 1.11 -22.02
N LEU A 637 -36.90 2.37 -21.55
CA LEU A 637 -37.69 2.86 -20.41
C LEU A 637 -38.42 4.19 -20.71
N PRO A 638 -39.68 4.36 -20.26
CA PRO A 638 -40.38 5.64 -20.30
C PRO A 638 -39.73 6.69 -19.39
N HIS A 639 -39.82 7.97 -19.76
CA HIS A 639 -39.19 9.09 -19.05
C HIS A 639 -39.51 9.13 -17.56
N GLY A 640 -40.78 9.11 -17.18
CA GLY A 640 -41.18 9.17 -15.76
C GLY A 640 -40.69 7.98 -14.94
N VAL A 641 -40.56 6.80 -15.56
CA VAL A 641 -40.05 5.59 -14.90
C VAL A 641 -38.54 5.72 -14.70
N LEU A 642 -37.80 6.14 -15.73
CA LEU A 642 -36.35 6.27 -15.66
C LEU A 642 -35.94 7.38 -14.69
N LEU A 643 -36.57 8.56 -14.75
CA LEU A 643 -36.33 9.67 -13.81
C LEU A 643 -36.54 9.23 -12.35
N LYS A 644 -37.65 8.53 -12.07
CA LYS A 644 -37.93 8.01 -10.72
C LYS A 644 -36.91 6.97 -10.26
N ARG A 645 -36.39 6.14 -11.18
CA ARG A 645 -35.36 5.13 -10.87
C ARG A 645 -33.98 5.74 -10.63
N MET A 646 -33.64 6.83 -11.33
CA MET A 646 -32.36 7.53 -11.16
C MET A 646 -32.25 8.25 -9.81
N LYS A 647 -33.38 8.72 -9.27
CA LYS A 647 -33.45 9.51 -8.02
C LYS A 647 -32.59 10.79 -8.07
N THR A 648 -32.40 11.37 -9.25
CA THR A 648 -31.71 12.64 -9.47
C THR A 648 -32.72 13.77 -9.66
N ASP A 649 -32.29 15.02 -9.50
CA ASP A 649 -33.13 16.16 -9.84
C ASP A 649 -33.33 16.28 -11.37
N ALA A 650 -34.37 16.99 -11.78
CA ALA A 650 -34.75 17.09 -13.18
C ALA A 650 -33.69 17.76 -14.06
N ARG A 651 -32.87 18.65 -13.51
CA ARG A 651 -31.82 19.35 -14.27
C ARG A 651 -30.68 18.39 -14.56
N THR A 652 -30.12 17.73 -13.54
CA THR A 652 -29.06 16.73 -13.75
C THR A 652 -29.55 15.59 -14.63
N PHE A 653 -30.79 15.13 -14.46
CA PHE A 653 -31.36 14.11 -15.35
C PHE A 653 -31.41 14.56 -16.82
N HIS A 654 -31.76 15.83 -17.07
CA HIS A 654 -31.77 16.37 -18.43
C HIS A 654 -30.36 16.41 -19.04
N GLU A 655 -29.37 16.88 -18.26
CA GLU A 655 -27.96 16.90 -18.66
C GLU A 655 -27.46 15.49 -19.00
N LEU A 656 -27.77 14.48 -18.18
CA LEU A 656 -27.42 13.07 -18.44
C LEU A 656 -27.99 12.56 -19.78
N ILE A 657 -29.29 12.78 -20.00
CA ILE A 657 -29.95 12.35 -21.24
C ILE A 657 -29.35 13.04 -22.45
N THR A 658 -29.12 14.35 -22.38
CA THR A 658 -28.52 15.11 -23.49
C THR A 658 -27.11 14.63 -23.79
N THR A 659 -26.28 14.39 -22.77
CA THR A 659 -24.92 13.86 -22.99
C THR A 659 -24.96 12.47 -23.63
N LEU A 660 -25.77 11.55 -23.12
CA LEU A 660 -25.86 10.19 -23.65
C LEU A 660 -26.46 10.15 -25.06
N GLU A 661 -27.43 11.01 -25.36
CA GLU A 661 -28.00 11.14 -26.71
C GLU A 661 -26.97 11.69 -27.69
N GLN A 662 -26.20 12.71 -27.31
CA GLN A 662 -25.12 13.28 -28.13
C GLN A 662 -23.99 12.29 -28.41
N ARG A 663 -23.69 11.40 -27.47
CA ARG A 663 -22.72 10.32 -27.65
C ARG A 663 -23.25 9.18 -28.53
N GLY A 664 -24.55 9.13 -28.78
CA GLY A 664 -25.21 8.02 -29.47
C GLY A 664 -25.49 6.80 -28.57
N ASP A 665 -25.17 6.89 -27.27
CA ASP A 665 -25.38 5.83 -26.28
C ASP A 665 -26.85 5.49 -26.06
N ILE A 666 -27.76 6.45 -26.30
CA ILE A 666 -29.21 6.27 -26.22
C ILE A 666 -29.93 6.95 -27.38
N LYS A 667 -31.08 6.39 -27.76
CA LYS A 667 -32.04 7.00 -28.69
C LYS A 667 -33.27 7.49 -27.95
N VAL A 668 -33.59 8.77 -28.11
CA VAL A 668 -34.81 9.38 -27.55
C VAL A 668 -35.96 9.14 -28.51
N GLN A 669 -36.96 8.38 -28.07
CA GLN A 669 -38.19 8.15 -28.81
C GLN A 669 -39.31 9.00 -28.24
N THR A 670 -40.02 9.73 -29.09
CA THR A 670 -41.24 10.46 -28.71
C THR A 670 -42.43 9.80 -29.39
N ARG A 671 -43.36 9.22 -28.61
CA ARG A 671 -44.63 8.73 -29.12
C ARG A 671 -45.72 9.77 -28.92
N SER A 672 -46.37 10.16 -30.01
CA SER A 672 -47.59 10.96 -29.97
C SER A 672 -48.73 10.09 -29.44
N THR A 673 -49.40 10.56 -28.39
CA THR A 673 -50.62 9.93 -27.86
C THR A 673 -51.74 10.97 -27.93
N ALA A 674 -52.99 10.57 -27.69
CA ALA A 674 -54.12 11.51 -27.64
C ALA A 674 -53.98 12.60 -26.55
N GLY A 675 -52.97 12.50 -25.66
CA GLY A 675 -52.60 13.48 -24.64
C GLY A 675 -51.16 14.00 -24.80
N ARG A 676 -50.51 14.37 -23.68
CA ARG A 676 -49.13 14.93 -23.70
C ARG A 676 -48.15 13.92 -24.33
N PRO A 677 -47.25 14.33 -25.23
CA PRO A 677 -46.29 13.43 -25.87
C PRO A 677 -45.48 12.66 -24.82
N THR A 678 -45.36 11.34 -24.99
CA THR A 678 -44.64 10.49 -24.04
C THR A 678 -43.24 10.25 -24.58
N ARG A 679 -42.21 10.57 -23.78
CA ARG A 679 -40.82 10.28 -24.12
C ARG A 679 -40.39 8.94 -23.52
N SER A 680 -39.66 8.16 -24.30
CA SER A 680 -38.97 6.95 -23.86
C SER A 680 -37.52 6.95 -24.36
N TYR A 681 -36.65 6.25 -23.64
CA TYR A 681 -35.23 6.17 -23.91
C TYR A 681 -34.88 4.73 -24.20
N GLN A 682 -34.22 4.47 -25.33
CA GLN A 682 -33.74 3.15 -25.73
C GLN A 682 -32.21 3.17 -25.79
N LEU A 683 -31.55 2.06 -25.48
CA LEU A 683 -30.10 1.92 -25.73
C LEU A 683 -29.76 2.14 -27.22
N GLY A 684 -28.69 2.91 -27.45
CA GLY A 684 -28.02 3.02 -28.74
C GLY A 684 -27.45 1.67 -29.15
N GLY A 685 -27.38 1.45 -30.47
CA GLY A 685 -26.88 0.20 -31.04
C GLY A 685 -25.59 0.43 -31.79
#